data_AF-A0AA35Q9U7-F1
#
_entry.id   AF-A0AA35Q9U7-F1
#
_cell.length_a   1.000
_cell.length_b   1.000
_cell.length_c   1.000
_cell.angle_alpha   90.00
_cell.angle_beta   90.00
_cell.angle_gamma   90.00
#
_symmetry.space_group_name_H-M   'P 1'
#
loop_
_entity.id
_entity.type
_entity.pdbx_description
1 polymer ?
#
loop_
_entity_poly.entity_id
_entity_poly.type
_entity_poly.pdbx_seq_one_letter_code
_entity_poly.pdbx_strand_id
1 'polypeptide(L)'
;MRYLSVAVATLGLLTAGGDAATSTPRDASATPSASPYSDSVYVKNPHFLNHLEYFTSTGQVSWIENGWNEDDIGGGAAQLEGEASGGDVDETESGIEKRQMTNTSISTTVKNLTPNQPYTFRFSYQLQSASPANSCRLRAYFANNNYYNSDLWPLTTNPQTNWTVIAATVTPTATSGTLTISVDCTARGNAQIWVDNISVTQGALATSTTTSTTPTSTSTETPSATVDSTILILAKDETTAKLGSDGLLAYGIPFQHHIVPQAGVDLPVLNDTLTHGRFGGIIVMSAVSYDYGTGIGWRSAITDAQWASVYAYQSTFNVRLVRIDEYPGPSTGTTPAAGGCCDSTVDQKVYFTDTSSFPSAGLVTNAQVITTGLYHVPASITDASTTRQVAAFTAVSGNAGGVAGVINNFNGREQFVWFTTWAPSWSMTSSWLQHAHIHWMTRGVFVGKRKIFLNAQIDDVSLSTEIYYPPGTPDVRISTVDLQAHVDWQASINARMPAGSDFWLELGHNGNGDIINATGVDTKNICIPNDAVDWVLDTEAPHEWRKPLGTGTDVWPADKEVYSWSLACALLDPFTKWFTNINNLNKFGHISHTFSHLNLNNCTYHDTKREIQFNQAWMKQIGIDKAKRFTGNGFIPPQITGIYNGDSLQALKDNGITHCVGDNTRPQTRNPNSVYWPLITNFATNGFDGMVVIPRFASRIYYNCHSPLCTLTEWINTSAGTGDFNNLLKIEKESTVRNMLAFMSDPYMFHQANMYTTGNDILTIGDQTRRMSLVMAWTETVAQELYRITTWPVRTQTQAEMALYFLARKAVDDCTPNMSYVWSQDGKSIISVVVTANGNTCASPIPVTIPAGNVTASGGTFTSDVVGKEPPIMWVTLNGSPVTLTLSTKVAASSNSTTSP
;
A
#
# COMPACT_ATOMS: atom_id res chain seq x y z
N MET A 1 -28.20 -33.27 12.43
CA MET A 1 -29.42 -33.17 11.57
C MET A 1 -29.02 -32.38 10.33
N ARG A 2 -29.43 -32.83 9.14
CA ARG A 2 -29.00 -32.31 7.84
C ARG A 2 -29.37 -30.84 7.66
N TYR A 3 -28.46 -29.98 7.17
CA TYR A 3 -28.82 -28.94 6.19
C TYR A 3 -27.68 -28.61 5.23
N LEU A 4 -28.02 -28.71 3.95
CA LEU A 4 -27.27 -28.38 2.76
C LEU A 4 -28.04 -27.21 2.13
N SER A 5 -27.41 -26.06 1.88
CA SER A 5 -28.09 -24.90 1.29
C SER A 5 -27.38 -24.45 0.02
N VAL A 6 -27.96 -24.85 -1.12
CA VAL A 6 -27.60 -24.41 -2.47
C VAL A 6 -28.37 -23.12 -2.77
N ALA A 7 -27.69 -22.04 -3.12
CA ALA A 7 -28.30 -20.78 -3.53
C ALA A 7 -28.65 -20.82 -5.04
N VAL A 8 -29.92 -20.54 -5.37
CA VAL A 8 -30.37 -20.26 -6.74
C VAL A 8 -30.98 -18.85 -6.74
N ALA A 9 -30.33 -17.91 -7.44
CA ALA A 9 -30.84 -16.57 -7.65
C ALA A 9 -31.84 -16.55 -8.83
N THR A 10 -33.03 -15.99 -8.62
CA THR A 10 -33.96 -15.63 -9.70
C THR A 10 -34.23 -14.13 -9.67
N LEU A 11 -33.96 -13.49 -10.81
CA LEU A 11 -34.23 -12.07 -11.10
C LEU A 11 -35.74 -11.83 -11.25
N GLY A 12 -36.25 -10.79 -10.61
CA GLY A 12 -37.58 -10.24 -10.87
C GLY A 12 -37.55 -8.72 -10.84
N LEU A 13 -37.65 -8.09 -12.02
CA LEU A 13 -38.00 -6.68 -12.19
C LEU A 13 -39.43 -6.44 -11.66
N LEU A 14 -39.71 -5.25 -11.10
CA LEU A 14 -40.83 -4.38 -11.49
C LEU A 14 -40.89 -3.07 -10.68
N THR A 15 -40.86 -1.97 -11.44
CA THR A 15 -41.63 -0.72 -11.37
C THR A 15 -41.52 0.28 -10.22
N ALA A 16 -41.28 1.52 -10.66
CA ALA A 16 -41.38 2.80 -9.99
C ALA A 16 -42.80 3.16 -9.53
N GLY A 17 -42.86 3.95 -8.46
CA GLY A 17 -44.00 4.78 -8.07
C GLY A 17 -43.46 5.96 -7.26
N GLY A 18 -43.56 7.16 -7.82
CA GLY A 18 -43.24 8.39 -7.11
C GLY A 18 -44.38 8.82 -6.20
N ASP A 19 -44.08 9.65 -5.21
CA ASP A 19 -44.97 10.72 -4.79
C ASP A 19 -44.18 11.82 -4.09
N ALA A 20 -44.48 13.05 -4.52
CA ALA A 20 -43.96 14.29 -3.99
C ALA A 20 -44.85 14.78 -2.84
N ALA A 21 -44.23 15.33 -1.79
CA ALA A 21 -44.93 16.21 -0.85
C ALA A 21 -44.01 17.33 -0.39
N THR A 22 -44.40 18.54 -0.78
CA THR A 22 -43.82 19.85 -0.46
C THR A 22 -44.27 20.36 0.90
N SER A 23 -43.34 20.89 1.72
CA SER A 23 -43.59 22.07 2.57
C SER A 23 -42.30 22.66 3.16
N THR A 24 -41.96 23.88 2.75
CA THR A 24 -40.94 24.81 3.29
C THR A 24 -41.52 25.65 4.46
N PRO A 25 -40.81 26.66 5.03
CA PRO A 25 -39.65 26.58 5.95
C PRO A 25 -39.93 27.31 7.29
N ARG A 26 -39.08 27.15 8.31
CA ARG A 26 -38.99 28.09 9.44
C ARG A 26 -37.54 28.37 9.78
N ASP A 27 -37.11 29.59 9.49
CA ASP A 27 -35.95 30.25 10.08
C ASP A 27 -36.21 30.64 11.54
N ALA A 28 -35.21 30.45 12.40
CA ALA A 28 -34.75 31.47 13.37
C ALA A 28 -33.47 31.03 14.10
N SER A 29 -32.36 31.65 13.71
CA SER A 29 -31.26 32.15 14.54
C SER A 29 -30.50 31.21 15.50
N ALA A 30 -29.28 30.86 15.11
CA ALA A 30 -28.13 30.85 16.02
C ALA A 30 -26.84 31.19 15.24
N THR A 31 -26.24 32.32 15.62
CA THR A 31 -25.01 32.90 15.08
C THR A 31 -23.80 31.99 15.35
N PRO A 32 -22.98 31.62 14.37
CA PRO A 32 -21.68 31.01 14.63
C PRO A 32 -20.68 32.11 14.98
N SER A 33 -20.06 32.01 16.16
CA SER A 33 -18.95 32.89 16.54
C SER A 33 -17.78 32.71 15.57
N ALA A 34 -17.34 33.80 14.94
CA ALA A 34 -16.10 33.84 14.19
C ALA A 34 -14.93 33.57 15.14
N SER A 35 -14.26 32.42 14.96
CA SER A 35 -12.91 32.21 15.46
C SER A 35 -11.93 32.85 14.47
N PRO A 36 -10.91 33.60 14.93
CA PRO A 36 -10.04 34.38 14.06
C PRO A 36 -9.10 33.46 13.29
N TYR A 37 -9.31 33.35 11.98
CA TYR A 37 -8.33 32.77 11.07
C TYR A 37 -7.06 33.64 11.13
N SER A 38 -5.97 33.05 11.56
CA SER A 38 -4.65 33.69 11.66
C SER A 38 -4.18 34.17 10.28
N ASP A 39 -3.89 35.47 10.22
CA ASP A 39 -3.25 36.22 9.13
C ASP A 39 -1.96 35.56 8.63
N SER A 40 -2.10 34.63 7.69
CA SER A 40 -0.98 34.09 6.91
C SER A 40 -1.19 34.49 5.44
N VAL A 41 -0.12 34.96 4.80
CA VAL A 41 -0.14 35.54 3.44
C VAL A 41 -0.54 34.49 2.42
N TYR A 42 -1.84 34.33 2.11
CA TYR A 42 -2.24 33.31 1.15
C TYR A 42 -3.51 33.72 0.37
N VAL A 43 -3.35 33.99 -0.92
CA VAL A 43 -4.31 33.42 -1.88
C VAL A 43 -3.88 31.96 -1.99
N LYS A 44 -4.47 31.08 -1.18
CA LYS A 44 -4.33 29.63 -1.36
C LYS A 44 -5.09 29.28 -2.64
N ASN A 45 -4.57 28.35 -3.44
CA ASN A 45 -5.26 27.86 -4.65
C ASN A 45 -6.76 27.80 -4.35
N PRO A 46 -7.61 28.63 -4.98
CA PRO A 46 -9.04 28.57 -4.73
C PRO A 46 -9.47 27.20 -5.22
N HIS A 47 -9.62 26.25 -4.31
CA HIS A 47 -10.49 25.13 -4.57
C HIS A 47 -11.86 25.79 -4.73
N PHE A 48 -12.32 25.98 -5.98
CA PHE A 48 -13.57 26.67 -6.27
C PHE A 48 -14.81 25.83 -5.85
N LEU A 49 -14.71 25.03 -4.79
CA LEU A 49 -15.80 24.28 -4.17
C LEU A 49 -16.98 25.19 -3.75
N ASN A 50 -16.71 26.47 -3.52
CA ASN A 50 -17.72 27.48 -3.15
C ASN A 50 -17.94 28.55 -4.25
N HIS A 51 -17.73 28.22 -5.54
CA HIS A 51 -17.87 29.15 -6.67
C HIS A 51 -16.89 30.35 -6.62
N LEU A 52 -17.18 31.45 -7.32
CA LEU A 52 -16.33 32.66 -7.45
C LEU A 52 -16.36 33.58 -6.21
N GLU A 53 -16.81 33.12 -5.03
CA GLU A 53 -17.13 33.95 -3.84
C GLU A 53 -15.95 34.83 -3.34
N TYR A 54 -14.70 34.42 -3.61
CA TYR A 54 -13.49 35.15 -3.23
C TYR A 54 -12.90 36.06 -4.33
N PHE A 55 -13.57 36.13 -5.49
CA PHE A 55 -13.17 36.94 -6.63
C PHE A 55 -14.29 37.89 -7.05
N THR A 56 -13.92 39.13 -7.33
CA THR A 56 -14.78 40.07 -8.07
C THR A 56 -14.62 39.80 -9.56
N SER A 57 -15.70 39.37 -10.22
CA SER A 57 -15.75 39.21 -11.67
C SER A 57 -16.23 40.48 -12.36
N THR A 58 -15.71 40.75 -13.54
CA THR A 58 -16.17 41.78 -14.48
C THR A 58 -16.29 41.14 -15.86
N GLY A 59 -17.33 41.45 -16.62
CA GLY A 59 -17.60 40.81 -17.92
C GLY A 59 -18.22 39.42 -17.79
N GLN A 60 -18.03 38.56 -18.79
CA GLN A 60 -18.59 37.20 -18.80
C GLN A 60 -17.66 36.22 -18.11
N VAL A 61 -17.98 35.91 -16.85
CA VAL A 61 -17.26 34.92 -16.05
C VAL A 61 -18.24 33.89 -15.53
N SER A 62 -17.97 32.61 -15.79
CA SER A 62 -18.73 31.48 -15.24
C SER A 62 -17.80 30.54 -14.49
N TRP A 63 -18.39 29.78 -13.58
CA TRP A 63 -17.70 28.66 -12.94
C TRP A 63 -18.02 27.38 -13.72
N ILE A 64 -17.04 26.50 -13.84
CA ILE A 64 -17.20 25.20 -14.48
C ILE A 64 -16.69 24.08 -13.56
N GLU A 65 -17.47 23.01 -13.49
CA GLU A 65 -17.08 21.75 -12.85
C GLU A 65 -16.11 21.02 -13.79
N ASN A 66 -14.96 20.53 -13.28
CA ASN A 66 -13.80 19.99 -14.03
C ASN A 66 -12.65 20.98 -14.32
N GLY A 67 -12.20 21.71 -13.28
CA GLY A 67 -10.98 22.52 -13.32
C GLY A 67 -9.68 21.70 -13.32
N TRP A 68 -8.54 22.34 -13.07
CA TRP A 68 -7.21 21.73 -13.07
C TRP A 68 -7.08 20.67 -11.95
N ASN A 69 -7.44 19.41 -12.23
CA ASN A 69 -7.08 18.24 -11.42
C ASN A 69 -7.23 16.92 -12.20
N GLU A 70 -6.14 16.15 -12.28
CA GLU A 70 -6.09 14.75 -12.76
C GLU A 70 -6.40 13.73 -11.63
N ASP A 71 -6.70 14.21 -10.41
CA ASP A 71 -7.02 13.39 -9.24
C ASP A 71 -8.40 13.78 -8.67
N ASP A 72 -9.34 12.84 -8.69
CA ASP A 72 -10.80 12.98 -8.50
C ASP A 72 -11.30 13.77 -7.25
N ILE A 73 -12.55 14.28 -7.35
CA ILE A 73 -13.43 14.93 -6.33
C ILE A 73 -13.40 16.49 -6.28
N GLY A 74 -14.11 17.16 -7.21
CA GLY A 74 -14.78 18.45 -6.95
C GLY A 74 -14.03 19.78 -7.22
N GLY A 75 -12.97 19.79 -8.02
CA GLY A 75 -12.29 21.03 -8.45
C GLY A 75 -12.99 21.71 -9.64
N GLY A 76 -13.19 23.03 -9.58
CA GLY A 76 -13.73 23.82 -10.69
C GLY A 76 -12.79 24.93 -11.11
N ALA A 77 -12.92 25.46 -12.33
CA ALA A 77 -12.12 26.59 -12.81
C ALA A 77 -13.00 27.81 -13.10
N ALA A 78 -12.39 29.00 -13.12
CA ALA A 78 -13.06 30.20 -13.62
C ALA A 78 -12.93 30.23 -15.15
N GLN A 79 -14.06 30.17 -15.85
CA GLN A 79 -14.13 30.40 -17.28
C GLN A 79 -14.31 31.89 -17.54
N LEU A 80 -13.36 32.49 -18.27
CA LEU A 80 -13.42 33.87 -18.72
C LEU A 80 -13.69 33.89 -20.23
N GLU A 81 -14.76 34.57 -20.62
CA GLU A 81 -15.12 34.82 -22.03
C GLU A 81 -14.92 36.30 -22.34
N GLY A 82 -13.89 36.61 -23.14
CA GLY A 82 -13.63 37.95 -23.62
C GLY A 82 -14.17 38.10 -25.04
N GLU A 83 -15.05 39.07 -25.26
CA GLU A 83 -15.54 39.43 -26.58
C GLU A 83 -15.39 40.94 -26.82
N ALA A 84 -14.97 41.30 -28.02
CA ALA A 84 -14.99 42.68 -28.51
C ALA A 84 -16.10 42.81 -29.56
N SER A 85 -17.32 43.15 -29.14
CA SER A 85 -18.42 43.42 -30.07
C SER A 85 -18.14 44.71 -30.87
N GLY A 86 -18.27 44.60 -32.19
CA GLY A 86 -18.44 45.78 -33.05
C GLY A 86 -19.91 46.18 -33.01
N GLY A 87 -20.23 47.46 -32.91
CA GLY A 87 -21.60 47.91 -33.15
C GLY A 87 -22.04 47.45 -34.54
N ASP A 88 -23.30 47.04 -34.68
CA ASP A 88 -23.88 46.79 -35.99
C ASP A 88 -23.80 48.06 -36.85
N VAL A 89 -23.39 47.88 -38.09
CA VAL A 89 -23.26 48.95 -39.08
C VAL A 89 -24.66 49.37 -39.50
N ASP A 90 -25.13 50.51 -39.00
CA ASP A 90 -26.23 51.23 -39.66
C ASP A 90 -25.61 52.14 -40.73
N GLU A 91 -25.92 51.88 -42.00
CA GLU A 91 -25.29 52.51 -43.17
C GLU A 91 -25.71 53.98 -43.37
N THR A 92 -25.76 54.82 -42.35
CA THR A 92 -25.85 56.28 -42.56
C THR A 92 -25.29 57.05 -41.38
N GLU A 93 -24.32 57.91 -41.66
CA GLU A 93 -23.76 58.99 -40.82
C GLU A 93 -22.43 58.74 -40.10
N SER A 94 -21.70 59.85 -40.04
CA SER A 94 -20.28 60.00 -39.84
C SER A 94 -19.81 59.82 -38.40
N GLY A 95 -18.73 59.03 -38.24
CA GLY A 95 -17.59 59.41 -37.40
C GLY A 95 -17.66 59.08 -35.91
N ILE A 96 -16.88 58.05 -35.53
CA ILE A 96 -16.49 57.62 -34.18
C ILE A 96 -17.54 56.76 -33.46
N GLU A 97 -17.50 55.45 -33.72
CA GLU A 97 -17.99 54.45 -32.76
C GLU A 97 -17.12 54.47 -31.50
N LYS A 98 -17.73 54.73 -30.34
CA LYS A 98 -17.13 54.38 -29.05
C LYS A 98 -17.20 52.87 -28.91
N ARG A 99 -16.09 52.19 -29.18
CA ARG A 99 -15.91 50.74 -28.97
C ARG A 99 -16.21 50.38 -27.52
N GLN A 100 -17.11 49.44 -27.29
CA GLN A 100 -17.28 48.82 -25.99
C GLN A 100 -16.28 47.67 -25.89
N MET A 101 -15.13 47.90 -25.24
CA MET A 101 -14.27 46.79 -24.83
C MET A 101 -14.88 46.16 -23.58
N THR A 102 -15.38 44.94 -23.71
CA THR A 102 -15.76 44.12 -22.54
C THR A 102 -14.48 43.51 -21.97
N ASN A 103 -13.87 44.20 -21.01
CA ASN A 103 -12.77 43.61 -20.25
C ASN A 103 -13.36 42.52 -19.33
N THR A 104 -13.13 41.26 -19.67
CA THR A 104 -13.51 40.13 -18.82
C THR A 104 -12.36 39.81 -17.88
N SER A 105 -12.60 39.89 -16.57
CA SER A 105 -11.56 39.66 -15.58
C SER A 105 -12.09 39.07 -14.28
N ILE A 106 -11.19 38.39 -13.55
CA ILE A 106 -11.37 38.05 -12.14
C ILE A 106 -10.33 38.78 -11.31
N SER A 107 -10.71 39.26 -10.14
CA SER A 107 -9.82 40.00 -9.25
C SER A 107 -10.04 39.67 -7.78
N THR A 108 -8.97 39.71 -6.98
CA THR A 108 -9.04 39.51 -5.52
C THR A 108 -8.02 40.37 -4.79
N THR A 109 -8.27 40.67 -3.51
CA THR A 109 -7.35 41.47 -2.69
C THR A 109 -6.35 40.58 -1.98
N VAL A 110 -5.06 40.76 -2.25
CA VAL A 110 -3.96 40.12 -1.51
C VAL A 110 -3.60 41.03 -0.33
N LYS A 111 -3.59 40.46 0.89
CA LYS A 111 -3.31 41.18 2.15
C LYS A 111 -2.03 40.63 2.80
N ASN A 112 -1.56 41.32 3.85
CA ASN A 112 -0.41 40.93 4.68
C ASN A 112 0.93 40.85 3.94
N LEU A 113 1.09 41.64 2.87
CA LEU A 113 2.34 41.72 2.13
C LEU A 113 3.38 42.54 2.91
N THR A 114 4.66 42.18 2.76
CA THR A 114 5.77 43.00 3.25
C THR A 114 6.24 43.91 2.11
N PRO A 115 6.12 45.25 2.24
CA PRO A 115 6.57 46.18 1.20
C PRO A 115 8.04 45.94 0.84
N ASN A 116 8.35 46.00 -0.45
CA ASN A 116 9.69 45.85 -1.03
C ASN A 116 10.32 44.45 -0.86
N GLN A 117 9.56 43.43 -0.49
CA GLN A 117 10.00 42.02 -0.53
C GLN A 117 9.46 41.32 -1.78
N PRO A 118 10.21 40.40 -2.41
CA PRO A 118 9.73 39.68 -3.58
C PRO A 118 8.68 38.62 -3.20
N TYR A 119 7.64 38.52 -4.01
CA TYR A 119 6.61 37.48 -3.95
C TYR A 119 6.47 36.81 -5.31
N THR A 120 6.25 35.50 -5.32
CA THR A 120 5.95 34.74 -6.53
C THR A 120 4.44 34.65 -6.70
N PHE A 121 3.93 35.25 -7.76
CA PHE A 121 2.53 35.17 -8.19
C PHE A 121 2.41 34.06 -9.23
N ARG A 122 1.57 33.06 -8.98
CA ARG A 122 1.38 31.89 -9.85
C ARG A 122 -0.09 31.70 -10.19
N PHE A 123 -0.39 31.28 -11.42
CA PHE A 123 -1.70 30.79 -11.84
C PHE A 123 -1.54 29.88 -13.06
N SER A 124 -2.53 29.05 -13.36
CA SER A 124 -2.62 28.24 -14.57
C SER A 124 -3.77 28.73 -15.46
N TYR A 125 -3.63 28.64 -16.78
CA TYR A 125 -4.75 28.85 -17.70
C TYR A 125 -4.76 27.87 -18.87
N GLN A 126 -5.92 27.57 -19.42
CA GLN A 126 -6.10 26.74 -20.61
C GLN A 126 -6.95 27.49 -21.64
N LEU A 127 -6.46 27.60 -22.87
CA LEU A 127 -7.18 28.26 -23.96
C LEU A 127 -8.21 27.29 -24.56
N GLN A 128 -9.48 27.66 -24.51
CA GLN A 128 -10.58 26.85 -25.07
C GLN A 128 -10.86 27.22 -26.52
N SER A 129 -10.91 28.52 -26.80
CA SER A 129 -11.13 29.06 -28.15
C SER A 129 -10.56 30.47 -28.27
N ALA A 130 -10.18 30.85 -29.49
CA ALA A 130 -9.80 32.23 -29.84
C ALA A 130 -10.03 32.46 -31.33
N SER A 131 -10.80 33.48 -31.70
CA SER A 131 -11.02 33.87 -33.09
C SER A 131 -11.31 35.37 -33.24
N PRO A 132 -10.92 36.02 -34.36
CA PRO A 132 -9.97 35.53 -35.37
C PRO A 132 -8.54 35.44 -34.78
N ALA A 133 -7.60 34.83 -35.52
CA ALA A 133 -6.21 34.74 -35.08
C ALA A 133 -5.64 36.11 -34.68
N ASN A 134 -4.84 36.11 -33.63
CA ASN A 134 -4.11 37.26 -33.08
C ASN A 134 -5.00 38.42 -32.60
N SER A 135 -6.23 38.13 -32.18
CA SER A 135 -7.18 39.16 -31.71
C SER A 135 -7.26 39.29 -30.20
N CYS A 136 -7.05 38.22 -29.44
CA CYS A 136 -7.18 38.19 -27.97
C CYS A 136 -5.90 37.70 -27.28
N ARG A 137 -5.72 38.11 -26.02
CA ARG A 137 -4.65 37.65 -25.12
C ARG A 137 -5.06 37.69 -23.65
N LEU A 138 -4.30 37.01 -22.81
CA LEU A 138 -4.41 37.06 -21.35
C LEU A 138 -3.41 38.06 -20.76
N ARG A 139 -3.83 38.80 -19.73
CA ARG A 139 -2.97 39.68 -18.95
C ARG A 139 -3.20 39.48 -17.46
N ALA A 140 -2.14 39.65 -16.66
CA ALA A 140 -2.24 39.64 -15.22
C ALA A 140 -1.58 40.88 -14.59
N TYR A 141 -2.25 41.41 -13.58
CA TYR A 141 -1.90 42.66 -12.91
C TYR A 141 -1.86 42.46 -11.40
N PHE A 142 -0.96 43.19 -10.72
CA PHE A 142 -1.00 43.37 -9.28
C PHE A 142 -0.87 44.86 -8.94
N ALA A 143 -1.84 45.39 -8.18
CA ALA A 143 -1.94 46.82 -7.88
C ALA A 143 -1.82 47.71 -9.13
N ASN A 144 -2.52 47.33 -10.21
CA ASN A 144 -2.50 47.94 -11.55
C ASN A 144 -1.17 47.82 -12.33
N ASN A 145 -0.14 47.18 -11.78
CA ASN A 145 1.09 46.88 -12.50
C ASN A 145 0.95 45.56 -13.25
N ASN A 146 1.09 45.60 -14.58
CA ASN A 146 1.08 44.41 -15.40
C ASN A 146 2.38 43.61 -15.18
N TYR A 147 2.25 42.36 -14.73
CA TYR A 147 3.40 41.46 -14.53
C TYR A 147 3.42 40.28 -15.52
N TYR A 148 2.36 40.08 -16.30
CA TYR A 148 2.29 39.05 -17.31
C TYR A 148 1.39 39.46 -18.49
N ASN A 149 1.88 39.19 -19.70
CA ASN A 149 1.11 39.21 -20.93
C ASN A 149 1.36 37.90 -21.67
N SER A 150 0.31 37.21 -22.10
CA SER A 150 0.47 36.20 -23.14
C SER A 150 0.75 36.87 -24.48
N ASP A 151 1.28 36.10 -25.42
CA ASP A 151 1.19 36.45 -26.84
C ASP A 151 -0.28 36.56 -27.26
N LEU A 152 -0.53 37.25 -28.37
CA LEU A 152 -1.84 37.18 -29.03
C LEU A 152 -2.06 35.77 -29.55
N TRP A 153 -3.19 35.15 -29.21
CA TRP A 153 -3.42 33.74 -29.52
C TRP A 153 -3.71 33.52 -31.00
N PRO A 154 -3.20 32.44 -31.62
CA PRO A 154 -3.59 32.05 -32.97
C PRO A 154 -5.07 31.62 -33.01
N LEU A 155 -5.62 31.46 -34.22
CA LEU A 155 -6.97 30.92 -34.39
C LEU A 155 -7.05 29.54 -33.71
N THR A 156 -7.90 29.44 -32.69
CA THR A 156 -8.07 28.25 -31.87
C THR A 156 -9.55 27.89 -31.90
N THR A 157 -9.90 26.83 -32.63
CA THR A 157 -11.27 26.32 -32.74
C THR A 157 -11.52 25.11 -31.85
N ASN A 158 -10.46 24.52 -31.27
CA ASN A 158 -10.52 23.39 -30.35
C ASN A 158 -9.75 23.74 -29.07
N PRO A 159 -10.23 23.30 -27.88
CA PRO A 159 -9.51 23.47 -26.64
C PRO A 159 -8.08 22.94 -26.65
N GLN A 160 -7.15 23.67 -26.05
CA GLN A 160 -5.82 23.14 -25.73
C GLN A 160 -5.95 22.06 -24.67
N THR A 161 -5.24 20.94 -24.83
CA THR A 161 -5.30 19.82 -23.88
C THR A 161 -4.46 20.05 -22.62
N ASN A 162 -3.52 21.00 -22.66
CA ASN A 162 -2.58 21.26 -21.56
C ASN A 162 -2.87 22.62 -20.91
N TRP A 163 -2.68 22.70 -19.59
CA TRP A 163 -2.71 23.95 -18.85
C TRP A 163 -1.36 24.66 -18.92
N THR A 164 -1.38 25.96 -19.25
CA THR A 164 -0.22 26.84 -19.24
C THR A 164 -0.03 27.41 -17.84
N VAL A 165 1.10 27.12 -17.20
CA VAL A 165 1.43 27.62 -15.85
C VAL A 165 2.24 28.90 -15.94
N ILE A 166 1.76 29.96 -15.30
CA ILE A 166 2.41 31.26 -15.19
C ILE A 166 2.94 31.45 -13.79
N ALA A 167 4.19 31.88 -13.67
CA ALA A 167 4.80 32.30 -12.41
C ALA A 167 5.66 33.56 -12.66
N ALA A 168 5.46 34.61 -11.86
CA ALA A 168 6.24 35.84 -11.95
C ALA A 168 6.58 36.40 -10.57
N THR A 169 7.77 37.00 -10.44
CA THR A 169 8.16 37.70 -9.22
C THR A 169 7.60 39.13 -9.25
N VAL A 170 6.81 39.48 -8.25
CA VAL A 170 6.26 40.82 -8.05
C VAL A 170 6.74 41.34 -6.69
N THR A 171 7.20 42.59 -6.66
CA THR A 171 7.64 43.26 -5.44
C THR A 171 6.62 44.33 -5.06
N PRO A 172 5.65 44.04 -4.16
CA PRO A 172 4.63 45.00 -3.76
C PRO A 172 5.23 46.20 -3.02
N THR A 173 4.69 47.39 -3.27
CA THR A 173 5.08 48.63 -2.56
C THR A 173 4.19 48.92 -1.35
N ALA A 174 3.12 48.14 -1.16
CA ALA A 174 2.15 48.28 -0.08
C ALA A 174 1.88 46.94 0.61
N THR A 175 1.26 46.97 1.79
CA THR A 175 0.92 45.79 2.60
C THR A 175 -0.30 45.02 2.07
N SER A 176 -0.98 45.56 1.06
CA SER A 176 -2.05 44.90 0.32
C SER A 176 -2.12 45.43 -1.11
N GLY A 177 -2.76 44.67 -2.01
CA GLY A 177 -3.02 45.10 -3.38
C GLY A 177 -3.93 44.14 -4.12
N THR A 178 -4.52 44.61 -5.21
CA THR A 178 -5.46 43.81 -6.01
C THR A 178 -4.72 43.00 -7.07
N LEU A 179 -4.89 41.68 -7.06
CA LEU A 179 -4.53 40.78 -8.15
C LEU A 179 -5.67 40.75 -9.17
N THR A 180 -5.37 40.87 -10.46
CA THR A 180 -6.37 40.82 -11.55
C THR A 180 -5.84 39.98 -12.71
N ILE A 181 -6.65 39.05 -13.20
CA ILE A 181 -6.40 38.27 -14.42
C ILE A 181 -7.49 38.63 -15.43
N SER A 182 -7.10 39.12 -16.61
CA SER A 182 -7.99 39.71 -17.62
C SER A 182 -7.76 39.11 -19.00
N VAL A 183 -8.85 38.85 -19.72
CA VAL A 183 -8.82 38.57 -21.16
C VAL A 183 -9.06 39.86 -21.92
N ASP A 184 -8.11 40.22 -22.75
CA ASP A 184 -8.11 41.44 -23.54
C ASP A 184 -8.23 41.10 -25.03
N CYS A 185 -9.36 41.46 -25.64
CA CYS A 185 -9.61 41.28 -27.07
C CYS A 185 -9.57 42.61 -27.84
N THR A 186 -8.97 42.57 -29.02
CA THR A 186 -8.99 43.65 -30.01
C THR A 186 -10.10 43.40 -31.04
N ALA A 187 -10.52 44.44 -31.76
CA ALA A 187 -11.78 44.52 -32.51
C ALA A 187 -12.22 43.21 -33.22
N ARG A 188 -13.45 42.74 -32.91
CA ARG A 188 -14.08 41.49 -33.37
C ARG A 188 -13.42 40.19 -32.87
N GLY A 189 -12.53 40.28 -31.87
CA GLY A 189 -11.96 39.13 -31.17
C GLY A 189 -12.91 38.54 -30.14
N ASN A 190 -12.99 37.21 -30.10
CA ASN A 190 -13.62 36.43 -29.06
C ASN A 190 -12.64 35.35 -28.60
N ALA A 191 -12.45 35.20 -27.28
CA ALA A 191 -11.71 34.09 -26.70
C ALA A 191 -12.32 33.60 -25.39
N GLN A 192 -12.24 32.29 -25.18
CA GLN A 192 -12.64 31.61 -23.95
C GLN A 192 -11.41 30.94 -23.34
N ILE A 193 -11.16 31.21 -22.06
CA ILE A 193 -10.10 30.54 -21.28
C ILE A 193 -10.63 30.00 -19.97
N TRP A 194 -9.97 28.98 -19.44
CA TRP A 194 -10.13 28.55 -18.07
C TRP A 194 -8.92 29.00 -17.24
N VAL A 195 -9.14 29.47 -16.02
CA VAL A 195 -8.09 29.93 -15.09
C VAL A 195 -8.24 29.21 -13.76
N ASP A 196 -7.13 28.68 -13.25
CA ASP A 196 -7.08 27.90 -12.00
C ASP A 196 -5.69 28.02 -11.31
N ASN A 197 -5.48 27.35 -10.18
CA ASN A 197 -4.21 27.26 -9.46
C ASN A 197 -3.58 28.61 -9.07
N ILE A 198 -4.42 29.59 -8.69
CA ILE A 198 -3.97 30.95 -8.35
C ILE A 198 -3.33 30.93 -6.95
N SER A 199 -2.06 31.32 -6.85
CA SER A 199 -1.34 31.43 -5.58
C SER A 199 -0.35 32.59 -5.52
N VAL A 200 -0.12 33.10 -4.31
CA VAL A 200 0.91 34.13 -4.02
C VAL A 200 1.76 33.66 -2.84
N THR A 201 3.05 33.48 -3.06
CA THR A 201 4.00 32.99 -2.03
C THR A 201 5.16 33.96 -1.86
N GLN A 202 5.69 34.08 -0.63
CA GLN A 202 6.84 34.95 -0.36
C GLN A 202 8.13 34.33 -0.92
N GLY A 203 8.92 35.11 -1.65
CA GLY A 203 10.16 34.69 -2.32
C GLY A 203 10.17 35.04 -3.81
N ALA A 204 11.38 35.26 -4.35
CA ALA A 204 11.59 35.45 -5.79
C ALA A 204 11.72 34.09 -6.51
N LEU A 205 11.23 34.01 -7.75
CA LEU A 205 11.59 32.93 -8.68
C LEU A 205 13.10 32.91 -8.91
N ALA A 206 13.70 31.72 -8.80
CA ALA A 206 15.11 31.53 -9.13
C ALA A 206 15.31 31.72 -10.64
N THR A 207 16.00 32.79 -11.04
CA THR A 207 16.39 33.01 -12.44
C THR A 207 17.57 32.12 -12.79
N SER A 208 17.36 31.12 -13.65
CA SER A 208 18.45 30.37 -14.28
C SER A 208 19.09 31.22 -15.38
N THR A 209 20.14 31.97 -15.05
CA THR A 209 21.00 32.57 -16.07
C THR A 209 21.97 31.53 -16.60
N THR A 210 21.70 31.02 -17.80
CA THR A 210 22.65 30.23 -18.59
C THR A 210 23.73 31.14 -19.17
N THR A 211 24.90 31.17 -18.55
CA THR A 211 26.12 31.71 -19.18
C THR A 211 26.99 30.55 -19.67
N SER A 212 27.18 30.45 -20.98
CA SER A 212 28.15 29.54 -21.58
C SER A 212 29.57 30.08 -21.32
N THR A 213 30.37 29.36 -20.53
CA THR A 213 31.82 29.54 -20.52
C THR A 213 32.51 28.19 -20.61
N THR A 214 33.35 28.07 -21.64
CA THR A 214 34.27 26.98 -21.95
C THR A 214 35.15 26.63 -20.73
N PRO A 215 35.39 25.35 -20.42
CA PRO A 215 36.05 24.96 -19.17
C PRO A 215 37.56 25.24 -19.26
N THR A 216 38.08 25.93 -18.26
CA THR A 216 39.52 25.95 -17.95
C THR A 216 39.70 25.21 -16.63
N SER A 217 40.61 24.24 -16.63
CA SER A 217 40.87 23.33 -15.52
C SER A 217 41.54 24.05 -14.34
N THR A 218 40.77 24.28 -13.28
CA THR A 218 41.29 24.41 -11.91
C THR A 218 40.24 23.89 -10.95
N SER A 219 40.65 22.93 -10.12
CA SER A 219 39.84 22.31 -9.07
C SER A 219 39.31 23.36 -8.08
N THR A 220 38.00 23.61 -8.13
CA THR A 220 37.24 24.24 -7.06
C THR A 220 36.11 23.29 -6.70
N GLU A 221 36.12 22.85 -5.46
CA GLU A 221 35.25 21.81 -4.94
C GLU A 221 33.76 22.17 -5.12
N THR A 222 32.99 21.24 -5.68
CA THR A 222 31.54 21.32 -5.85
C THR A 222 30.84 21.17 -4.49
N PRO A 223 29.73 21.89 -4.19
CA PRO A 223 28.94 21.61 -2.99
C PRO A 223 28.44 20.16 -2.98
N SER A 224 28.33 19.56 -1.79
CA SER A 224 27.75 18.22 -1.62
C SER A 224 26.37 18.14 -2.26
N ALA A 225 26.20 17.31 -3.29
CA ALA A 225 24.90 17.11 -3.89
C ALA A 225 23.93 16.48 -2.88
N THR A 226 22.68 16.97 -2.89
CA THR A 226 21.55 16.35 -2.20
C THR A 226 20.64 15.71 -3.23
N VAL A 227 20.18 14.49 -2.99
CA VAL A 227 19.31 13.77 -3.93
C VAL A 227 18.12 13.21 -3.16
N ASP A 228 16.91 13.63 -3.49
CA ASP A 228 15.70 13.05 -2.93
C ASP A 228 15.63 11.57 -3.26
N SER A 229 15.21 10.74 -2.31
CA SER A 229 15.16 9.28 -2.46
C SER A 229 13.92 8.78 -3.20
N THR A 230 13.06 9.69 -3.66
CA THR A 230 11.87 9.34 -4.44
C THR A 230 12.26 8.61 -5.72
N ILE A 231 11.54 7.56 -6.07
CA ILE A 231 11.78 6.78 -7.28
C ILE A 231 10.86 7.25 -8.41
N LEU A 232 11.43 7.63 -9.55
CA LEU A 232 10.65 7.94 -10.75
C LEU A 232 10.32 6.66 -11.51
N ILE A 233 9.06 6.46 -11.91
CA ILE A 233 8.62 5.33 -12.73
C ILE A 233 8.06 5.83 -14.05
N LEU A 234 8.75 5.52 -15.15
CA LEU A 234 8.31 5.80 -16.51
C LEU A 234 7.56 4.59 -17.05
N ALA A 235 6.30 4.76 -17.41
CA ALA A 235 5.44 3.68 -17.90
C ALA A 235 4.46 4.18 -18.97
N LYS A 236 3.84 3.24 -19.68
CA LYS A 236 2.87 3.55 -20.75
C LYS A 236 1.50 3.96 -20.23
N ASP A 237 1.14 3.44 -19.08
CA ASP A 237 -0.15 3.61 -18.42
C ASP A 237 -0.02 3.27 -16.93
N GLU A 238 -1.05 3.62 -16.16
CA GLU A 238 -1.08 3.44 -14.71
C GLU A 238 -1.03 1.97 -14.28
N THR A 239 -1.62 1.08 -15.09
CA THR A 239 -1.58 -0.37 -14.83
C THR A 239 -0.15 -0.88 -14.89
N THR A 240 0.61 -0.47 -15.91
CA THR A 240 2.01 -0.82 -16.10
C THR A 240 2.90 -0.16 -15.04
N ALA A 241 2.63 1.10 -14.68
CA ALA A 241 3.34 1.81 -13.62
C ALA A 241 3.22 1.07 -12.28
N LYS A 242 2.00 0.62 -11.95
CA LYS A 242 1.71 -0.16 -10.74
C LYS A 242 2.55 -1.43 -10.61
N LEU A 243 2.85 -2.12 -11.72
CA LEU A 243 3.70 -3.30 -11.70
C LEU A 243 5.13 -2.98 -11.22
N GLY A 244 5.63 -1.77 -11.51
CA GLY A 244 6.93 -1.28 -11.04
C GLY A 244 6.91 -0.72 -9.62
N SER A 245 5.77 -0.19 -9.14
CA SER A 245 5.65 0.40 -7.80
C SER A 245 5.17 -0.56 -6.72
N ASP A 246 4.54 -1.69 -7.04
CA ASP A 246 4.01 -2.64 -6.03
C ASP A 246 5.04 -3.03 -4.96
N GLY A 247 6.29 -3.30 -5.37
CA GLY A 247 7.38 -3.57 -4.45
C GLY A 247 7.76 -2.36 -3.61
N LEU A 248 7.88 -1.18 -4.21
CA LEU A 248 8.23 0.06 -3.50
C LEU A 248 7.16 0.41 -2.44
N LEU A 249 5.89 0.25 -2.80
CA LEU A 249 4.76 0.42 -1.90
C LEU A 249 4.81 -0.56 -0.72
N ALA A 250 5.21 -1.82 -0.96
CA ALA A 250 5.39 -2.81 0.10
C ALA A 250 6.43 -2.35 1.14
N TYR A 251 7.58 -1.85 0.67
CA TYR A 251 8.64 -1.31 1.54
C TYR A 251 8.24 0.01 2.22
N GLY A 252 7.34 0.79 1.62
CA GLY A 252 7.04 2.18 2.02
C GLY A 252 8.01 3.20 1.41
N ILE A 253 8.63 2.87 0.27
CA ILE A 253 9.54 3.77 -0.45
C ILE A 253 8.72 4.73 -1.32
N PRO A 254 8.90 6.06 -1.19
CA PRO A 254 8.24 7.05 -2.04
C PRO A 254 8.58 6.88 -3.51
N PHE A 255 7.56 6.98 -4.35
CA PHE A 255 7.70 6.92 -5.80
C PHE A 255 6.78 7.94 -6.49
N GLN A 256 7.09 8.24 -7.74
CA GLN A 256 6.28 9.07 -8.62
C GLN A 256 6.09 8.33 -9.95
N HIS A 257 4.83 8.13 -10.35
CA HIS A 257 4.51 7.68 -11.70
C HIS A 257 4.62 8.84 -12.69
N HIS A 258 5.09 8.54 -13.89
CA HIS A 258 5.05 9.45 -15.03
C HIS A 258 4.66 8.67 -16.28
N ILE A 259 3.45 8.93 -16.74
CA ILE A 259 2.82 8.19 -17.83
C ILE A 259 3.21 8.81 -19.17
N VAL A 260 3.82 8.00 -20.02
CA VAL A 260 4.32 8.39 -21.34
C VAL A 260 3.44 7.73 -22.40
N PRO A 261 2.45 8.45 -22.95
CA PRO A 261 1.56 7.93 -23.99
C PRO A 261 2.31 7.73 -25.31
N GLN A 262 1.70 7.02 -26.26
CA GLN A 262 2.31 6.80 -27.59
C GLN A 262 2.66 8.11 -28.33
N ALA A 263 1.92 9.20 -28.10
CA ALA A 263 2.22 10.50 -28.68
C ALA A 263 3.48 11.17 -28.09
N GLY A 264 4.05 10.61 -27.02
CA GLY A 264 5.12 11.20 -26.23
C GLY A 264 4.62 12.22 -25.21
N VAL A 265 5.47 12.56 -24.25
CA VAL A 265 5.29 13.63 -23.26
C VAL A 265 6.66 14.10 -22.80
N ASP A 266 6.76 15.33 -22.30
CA ASP A 266 7.98 15.82 -21.68
C ASP A 266 8.28 15.10 -20.36
N LEU A 267 9.57 14.83 -20.11
CA LEU A 267 10.01 14.28 -18.84
C LEU A 267 9.71 15.25 -17.69
N PRO A 268 9.47 14.74 -16.46
CA PRO A 268 9.39 15.60 -15.30
C PRO A 268 10.73 16.29 -15.04
N VAL A 269 10.69 17.38 -14.29
CA VAL A 269 11.91 18.08 -13.85
C VAL A 269 12.76 17.15 -12.98
N LEU A 270 13.92 16.71 -13.49
CA LEU A 270 14.79 15.74 -12.82
C LEU A 270 15.63 16.39 -11.69
N ASN A 271 15.95 17.68 -11.81
CA ASN A 271 16.70 18.47 -10.84
C ASN A 271 16.27 19.94 -10.92
N ASP A 272 16.28 20.66 -9.80
CA ASP A 272 15.93 22.09 -9.78
C ASP A 272 17.15 23.01 -9.57
N THR A 273 18.27 22.46 -9.10
CA THR A 273 19.57 23.14 -9.05
C THR A 273 20.68 22.21 -9.56
N LEU A 274 21.90 22.74 -9.65
CA LEU A 274 23.08 21.94 -10.02
C LEU A 274 23.48 20.92 -8.93
N THR A 275 22.96 21.07 -7.71
CA THR A 275 23.35 20.26 -6.54
C THR A 275 22.15 19.60 -5.87
N HIS A 276 20.96 19.68 -6.46
CA HIS A 276 19.74 19.06 -5.94
C HIS A 276 19.01 18.24 -7.01
N GLY A 277 19.06 16.91 -6.88
CA GLY A 277 18.34 15.97 -7.72
C GLY A 277 17.03 15.52 -7.06
N ARG A 278 15.96 15.37 -7.84
CA ARG A 278 14.60 15.06 -7.34
C ARG A 278 14.29 13.57 -7.23
N PHE A 279 15.14 12.73 -7.80
CA PHE A 279 14.90 11.29 -7.86
C PHE A 279 16.16 10.49 -7.55
N GLY A 280 16.06 9.55 -6.62
CA GLY A 280 17.15 8.70 -6.15
C GLY A 280 17.34 7.43 -6.99
N GLY A 281 16.34 7.12 -7.80
CA GLY A 281 16.31 6.01 -8.74
C GLY A 281 15.27 6.23 -9.82
N ILE A 282 15.44 5.55 -10.95
CA ILE A 282 14.51 5.59 -12.08
C ILE A 282 14.18 4.15 -12.46
N ILE A 283 12.89 3.83 -12.62
CA ILE A 283 12.40 2.58 -13.20
C ILE A 283 11.75 2.88 -14.54
N VAL A 284 12.05 2.10 -15.56
CA VAL A 284 11.38 2.17 -16.87
C VAL A 284 10.72 0.83 -17.16
N MET A 285 9.42 0.87 -17.39
CA MET A 285 8.61 -0.33 -17.66
C MET A 285 8.42 -0.52 -19.17
N SER A 286 8.70 -1.74 -19.64
CA SER A 286 8.49 -2.19 -21.02
C SER A 286 9.10 -1.25 -22.08
N ALA A 287 10.24 -0.64 -21.76
CA ALA A 287 10.93 0.42 -22.53
C ALA A 287 10.06 1.62 -22.92
N VAL A 288 8.84 1.72 -22.36
CA VAL A 288 7.76 2.58 -22.86
C VAL A 288 7.56 2.41 -24.38
N SER A 289 7.59 1.17 -24.87
CA SER A 289 7.58 0.86 -26.30
C SER A 289 6.16 0.67 -26.85
N TYR A 290 5.92 1.22 -28.04
CA TYR A 290 4.68 1.11 -28.82
C TYR A 290 4.97 0.71 -30.26
N ASP A 291 4.00 0.08 -30.92
CA ASP A 291 4.03 -0.18 -32.36
C ASP A 291 3.54 1.07 -33.13
N TYR A 292 4.45 1.72 -33.86
CA TYR A 292 4.13 2.87 -34.72
C TYR A 292 3.72 2.48 -36.14
N GLY A 293 3.42 1.20 -36.37
CA GLY A 293 2.91 0.69 -37.63
C GLY A 293 3.99 0.36 -38.66
N THR A 294 3.52 -0.03 -39.84
CA THR A 294 4.36 -0.54 -40.94
C THR A 294 5.39 0.49 -41.39
N GLY A 295 6.68 0.16 -41.29
CA GLY A 295 7.80 1.01 -41.71
C GLY A 295 8.58 1.67 -40.55
N ILE A 296 7.98 1.79 -39.37
CA ILE A 296 8.64 2.30 -38.15
C ILE A 296 8.83 1.20 -37.10
N GLY A 297 7.80 0.37 -36.91
CA GLY A 297 7.78 -0.74 -35.96
C GLY A 297 7.76 -0.30 -34.49
N TRP A 298 8.20 -1.21 -33.62
CA TRP A 298 8.27 -0.99 -32.18
C TRP A 298 9.37 -0.02 -31.79
N ARG A 299 9.02 1.06 -31.08
CA ARG A 299 9.97 2.06 -30.56
C ARG A 299 9.51 2.62 -29.22
N SER A 300 10.46 3.09 -28.42
CA SER A 300 10.15 3.86 -27.21
C SER A 300 9.44 5.16 -27.57
N ALA A 301 8.44 5.55 -26.77
CA ALA A 301 7.87 6.91 -26.80
C ALA A 301 8.77 7.95 -26.12
N ILE A 302 9.78 7.51 -25.36
CA ILE A 302 10.84 8.38 -24.86
C ILE A 302 11.83 8.62 -26.01
N THR A 303 12.02 9.88 -26.37
CA THR A 303 12.92 10.28 -27.47
C THR A 303 14.39 10.10 -27.10
N ASP A 304 15.27 10.03 -28.10
CA ASP A 304 16.73 9.95 -27.87
C ASP A 304 17.25 11.13 -27.03
N ALA A 305 16.70 12.34 -27.23
CA ALA A 305 17.05 13.52 -26.45
C ALA A 305 16.64 13.38 -24.97
N GLN A 306 15.46 12.84 -24.71
CA GLN A 306 14.98 12.57 -23.35
C GLN A 306 15.81 11.47 -22.67
N TRP A 307 16.17 10.40 -23.40
CA TRP A 307 17.11 9.39 -22.90
C TRP A 307 18.47 10.00 -22.55
N ALA A 308 18.98 10.91 -23.38
CA ALA A 308 20.22 11.63 -23.08
C ALA A 308 20.09 12.47 -21.79
N SER A 309 18.95 13.11 -21.54
CA SER A 309 18.68 13.83 -20.28
C SER A 309 18.66 12.89 -19.07
N VAL A 310 18.03 11.71 -19.18
CA VAL A 310 18.06 10.68 -18.13
C VAL A 310 19.50 10.24 -17.86
N TYR A 311 20.29 9.97 -18.89
CA TYR A 311 21.68 9.54 -18.74
C TYR A 311 22.58 10.62 -18.14
N ALA A 312 22.39 11.88 -18.54
CA ALA A 312 23.09 13.01 -17.93
C ALA A 312 22.75 13.13 -16.44
N TYR A 313 21.47 12.99 -16.07
CA TYR A 313 21.04 13.00 -14.68
C TYR A 313 21.69 11.88 -13.85
N GLN A 314 21.76 10.65 -14.40
CA GLN A 314 22.49 9.54 -13.76
C GLN A 314 23.95 9.90 -13.47
N SER A 315 24.65 10.47 -14.44
CA SER A 315 26.06 10.85 -14.31
C SER A 315 26.28 12.00 -13.33
N THR A 316 25.38 12.99 -13.30
CA THR A 316 25.51 14.16 -12.42
C THR A 316 25.20 13.82 -10.96
N PHE A 317 24.19 12.98 -10.70
CA PHE A 317 23.67 12.74 -9.34
C PHE A 317 23.90 11.30 -8.83
N ASN A 318 24.68 10.48 -9.54
CA ASN A 318 24.94 9.07 -9.22
C ASN A 318 23.67 8.20 -9.11
N VAL A 319 22.64 8.52 -9.90
CA VAL A 319 21.34 7.85 -9.87
C VAL A 319 21.36 6.58 -10.71
N ARG A 320 20.75 5.52 -10.18
CA ARG A 320 20.65 4.19 -10.80
C ARG A 320 19.36 4.06 -11.61
N LEU A 321 19.46 3.39 -12.76
CA LEU A 321 18.33 3.11 -13.66
C LEU A 321 17.97 1.62 -13.62
N VAL A 322 16.69 1.30 -13.50
CA VAL A 322 16.17 -0.07 -13.63
C VAL A 322 15.29 -0.12 -14.87
N ARG A 323 15.42 -1.18 -15.66
CA ARG A 323 14.57 -1.46 -16.82
C ARG A 323 13.92 -2.82 -16.63
N ILE A 324 12.60 -2.86 -16.66
CA ILE A 324 11.79 -4.06 -16.41
C ILE A 324 10.99 -4.38 -17.67
N ASP A 325 10.82 -5.66 -17.97
CA ASP A 325 10.14 -6.12 -19.19
C ASP A 325 10.80 -5.59 -20.48
N GLU A 326 12.13 -5.64 -20.50
CA GLU A 326 12.92 -5.12 -21.60
C GLU A 326 13.21 -6.22 -22.64
N TYR A 327 13.24 -5.84 -23.92
CA TYR A 327 13.71 -6.76 -24.97
C TYR A 327 15.25 -6.70 -25.06
N PRO A 328 15.98 -7.83 -25.09
CA PRO A 328 17.44 -7.81 -25.16
C PRO A 328 17.95 -7.06 -26.39
N GLY A 329 18.83 -6.07 -26.20
CA GLY A 329 19.39 -5.31 -27.31
C GLY A 329 20.66 -4.51 -26.99
N PRO A 330 21.17 -3.73 -27.96
CA PRO A 330 22.43 -2.99 -27.79
C PRO A 330 22.42 -2.01 -26.60
N SER A 331 21.27 -1.37 -26.32
CA SER A 331 21.13 -0.45 -25.17
C SER A 331 21.25 -1.14 -23.80
N THR A 332 21.22 -2.47 -23.78
CA THR A 332 21.35 -3.32 -22.58
C THR A 332 22.61 -4.20 -22.64
N GLY A 333 23.47 -4.03 -23.66
CA GLY A 333 24.71 -4.81 -23.83
C GLY A 333 24.47 -6.29 -24.14
N THR A 334 23.32 -6.61 -24.76
CA THR A 334 22.87 -7.97 -25.00
C THR A 334 22.25 -8.16 -26.38
N THR A 335 22.06 -9.42 -26.78
CA THR A 335 21.26 -9.85 -27.92
C THR A 335 20.34 -11.00 -27.49
N PRO A 336 19.17 -11.23 -28.12
CA PRO A 336 18.38 -12.42 -27.87
C PRO A 336 19.21 -13.68 -28.16
N ALA A 337 19.20 -14.64 -27.24
CA ALA A 337 19.88 -15.94 -27.38
C ALA A 337 18.95 -17.01 -27.99
N ALA A 338 17.65 -16.84 -27.79
CA ALA A 338 16.60 -17.73 -28.28
C ALA A 338 15.35 -16.89 -28.65
N GLY A 339 14.32 -17.55 -29.20
CA GLY A 339 12.99 -16.97 -29.31
C GLY A 339 12.35 -16.70 -27.94
N GLY A 340 11.22 -16.00 -27.94
CA GLY A 340 10.43 -15.78 -26.73
C GLY A 340 10.03 -17.09 -26.04
N CYS A 341 9.98 -17.08 -24.72
CA CYS A 341 9.57 -18.20 -23.89
C CYS A 341 8.51 -17.73 -22.87
N CYS A 342 7.60 -18.58 -22.40
CA CYS A 342 7.37 -19.96 -22.83
C CYS A 342 5.89 -20.19 -23.14
N ASP A 343 5.61 -21.16 -24.02
CA ASP A 343 4.24 -21.69 -24.18
C ASP A 343 3.71 -22.18 -22.82
N SER A 344 2.39 -22.20 -22.64
CA SER A 344 1.73 -22.44 -21.35
C SER A 344 2.08 -23.75 -20.66
N THR A 345 2.66 -24.73 -21.38
CA THR A 345 3.06 -26.05 -20.86
C THR A 345 4.54 -26.16 -20.48
N VAL A 346 5.35 -25.12 -20.71
CA VAL A 346 6.79 -25.14 -20.47
C VAL A 346 7.14 -24.20 -19.32
N ASP A 347 7.79 -24.73 -18.28
CA ASP A 347 8.30 -23.96 -17.15
C ASP A 347 9.83 -23.85 -17.23
N GLN A 348 10.31 -22.70 -17.71
CA GLN A 348 11.72 -22.35 -17.74
C GLN A 348 12.08 -21.56 -16.49
N LYS A 349 12.71 -22.21 -15.51
CA LYS A 349 12.98 -21.56 -14.22
C LYS A 349 13.98 -20.42 -14.33
N VAL A 350 13.84 -19.43 -13.43
CA VAL A 350 14.77 -18.31 -13.24
C VAL A 350 15.50 -18.43 -11.91
N TYR A 351 16.75 -17.97 -11.85
CA TYR A 351 17.54 -17.91 -10.63
C TYR A 351 18.59 -16.78 -10.68
N PHE A 352 18.99 -16.28 -9.51
CA PHE A 352 20.11 -15.36 -9.39
C PHE A 352 21.44 -16.09 -9.53
N THR A 353 22.31 -15.61 -10.41
CA THR A 353 23.69 -16.11 -10.54
C THR A 353 24.67 -15.30 -9.71
N ASP A 354 24.36 -14.04 -9.43
CA ASP A 354 25.19 -13.13 -8.65
C ASP A 354 24.31 -12.12 -7.89
N THR A 355 24.44 -12.07 -6.57
CA THR A 355 23.73 -11.12 -5.68
C THR A 355 24.66 -10.11 -5.01
N SER A 356 25.95 -10.09 -5.40
CA SER A 356 26.99 -9.26 -4.76
C SER A 356 26.77 -7.75 -4.88
N SER A 357 26.01 -7.30 -5.88
CA SER A 357 25.67 -5.89 -6.06
C SER A 357 24.46 -5.42 -5.23
N PHE A 358 23.75 -6.33 -4.57
CA PHE A 358 22.58 -6.05 -3.73
C PHE A 358 22.51 -6.99 -2.51
N PRO A 359 23.59 -7.10 -1.72
CA PRO A 359 23.68 -8.10 -0.65
C PRO A 359 22.64 -7.88 0.47
N SER A 360 22.23 -6.62 0.71
CA SER A 360 21.19 -6.28 1.69
C SER A 360 19.80 -6.80 1.31
N ALA A 361 19.59 -7.19 0.04
CA ALA A 361 18.36 -7.86 -0.38
C ALA A 361 18.22 -9.24 0.28
N GLY A 362 19.34 -9.88 0.67
CA GLY A 362 19.32 -11.17 1.36
C GLY A 362 18.76 -12.32 0.50
N LEU A 363 18.97 -12.27 -0.82
CA LEU A 363 18.49 -13.27 -1.79
C LEU A 363 19.52 -14.40 -1.97
N VAL A 364 19.03 -15.63 -2.11
CA VAL A 364 19.87 -16.83 -2.24
C VAL A 364 20.23 -17.07 -3.71
N THR A 365 21.53 -17.19 -4.00
CA THR A 365 22.01 -17.53 -5.36
C THR A 365 21.68 -18.98 -5.72
N ASN A 366 21.48 -19.24 -7.01
CA ASN A 366 21.17 -20.55 -7.59
C ASN A 366 19.83 -21.18 -7.13
N ALA A 367 19.05 -20.49 -6.30
CA ALA A 367 17.69 -20.91 -5.98
C ALA A 367 16.79 -20.70 -7.21
N GLN A 368 16.28 -21.79 -7.77
CA GLN A 368 15.42 -21.76 -8.96
C GLN A 368 13.96 -21.54 -8.58
N VAL A 369 13.28 -20.66 -9.32
CA VAL A 369 11.85 -20.36 -9.20
C VAL A 369 11.19 -20.44 -10.57
N ILE A 370 9.94 -20.89 -10.63
CA ILE A 370 9.17 -21.06 -11.86
C ILE A 370 8.95 -19.73 -12.60
N THR A 371 8.67 -19.77 -13.90
CA THR A 371 8.30 -18.56 -14.68
C THR A 371 6.95 -18.69 -15.38
N THR A 372 6.17 -19.71 -15.02
CA THR A 372 4.84 -19.96 -15.58
C THR A 372 3.98 -18.68 -15.60
N GLY A 373 3.45 -18.34 -16.78
CA GLY A 373 2.64 -17.14 -17.00
C GLY A 373 3.43 -15.85 -17.23
N LEU A 374 4.75 -15.85 -17.04
CA LEU A 374 5.61 -14.72 -17.35
C LEU A 374 6.30 -14.94 -18.70
N TYR A 375 5.96 -14.13 -19.70
CA TYR A 375 6.72 -14.09 -20.94
C TYR A 375 8.13 -13.53 -20.69
N HIS A 376 9.13 -14.09 -21.36
CA HIS A 376 10.53 -13.71 -21.22
C HIS A 376 11.33 -14.04 -22.48
N VAL A 377 12.52 -13.42 -22.60
CA VAL A 377 13.42 -13.63 -23.73
C VAL A 377 14.84 -13.88 -23.20
N PRO A 378 15.32 -15.13 -23.20
CA PRO A 378 16.70 -15.41 -22.81
C PRO A 378 17.69 -14.63 -23.66
N ALA A 379 18.64 -13.96 -23.01
CA ALA A 379 19.62 -13.10 -23.67
C ALA A 379 21.04 -13.70 -23.66
N SER A 380 21.90 -13.16 -24.51
CA SER A 380 23.35 -13.36 -24.52
C SER A 380 24.05 -12.00 -24.37
N ILE A 381 25.11 -11.94 -23.56
CA ILE A 381 25.92 -10.73 -23.39
C ILE A 381 26.80 -10.53 -24.62
N THR A 382 26.79 -9.32 -25.18
CA THR A 382 27.61 -8.96 -26.35
C THR A 382 28.93 -8.30 -25.96
N ASP A 383 29.01 -7.67 -24.77
CA ASP A 383 30.22 -7.04 -24.24
C ASP A 383 30.32 -7.23 -22.72
N ALA A 384 31.19 -8.14 -22.31
CA ALA A 384 31.43 -8.45 -20.89
C ALA A 384 32.23 -7.36 -20.15
N SER A 385 32.83 -6.38 -20.85
CA SER A 385 33.56 -5.28 -20.21
C SER A 385 32.62 -4.24 -19.59
N THR A 386 31.41 -4.12 -20.13
CA THR A 386 30.39 -3.15 -19.69
C THR A 386 29.15 -3.83 -19.10
N THR A 387 28.97 -5.14 -19.28
CA THR A 387 27.73 -5.86 -18.94
C THR A 387 28.01 -7.15 -18.19
N ARG A 388 27.35 -7.32 -17.03
CA ARG A 388 27.48 -8.52 -16.18
C ARG A 388 26.12 -9.20 -15.99
N GLN A 389 26.11 -10.53 -16.10
CA GLN A 389 24.94 -11.35 -15.77
C GLN A 389 24.71 -11.39 -14.25
N VAL A 390 23.46 -11.19 -13.82
CA VAL A 390 23.05 -11.34 -12.41
C VAL A 390 21.93 -12.37 -12.21
N ALA A 391 21.21 -12.72 -13.27
CA ALA A 391 20.20 -13.77 -13.27
C ALA A 391 20.21 -14.55 -14.58
N ALA A 392 19.77 -15.80 -14.53
CA ALA A 392 19.70 -16.71 -15.68
C ALA A 392 18.42 -17.53 -15.69
N PHE A 393 18.03 -17.94 -16.90
CA PHE A 393 17.00 -18.93 -17.18
C PHE A 393 17.65 -20.31 -17.36
N THR A 394 17.04 -21.35 -16.80
CA THR A 394 17.48 -22.74 -17.00
C THR A 394 17.24 -23.21 -18.43
N ALA A 395 18.00 -24.19 -18.90
CA ALA A 395 17.66 -24.86 -20.17
C ALA A 395 16.36 -25.67 -20.04
N VAL A 396 15.55 -25.66 -21.09
CA VAL A 396 14.34 -26.50 -21.28
C VAL A 396 14.34 -27.07 -22.70
N SER A 397 13.44 -28.01 -22.99
CA SER A 397 13.35 -28.58 -24.35
C SER A 397 13.09 -27.47 -25.39
N GLY A 398 13.94 -27.38 -26.41
CA GLY A 398 13.83 -26.36 -27.47
C GLY A 398 14.35 -24.96 -27.12
N ASN A 399 14.79 -24.71 -25.88
CA ASN A 399 15.36 -23.43 -25.46
C ASN A 399 16.55 -23.66 -24.50
N ALA A 400 17.76 -23.26 -24.91
CA ALA A 400 18.99 -23.52 -24.16
C ALA A 400 19.13 -22.73 -22.84
N GLY A 401 18.15 -21.89 -22.50
CA GLY A 401 18.27 -20.93 -21.41
C GLY A 401 19.08 -19.71 -21.84
N GLY A 402 19.58 -18.97 -20.86
CA GLY A 402 20.38 -17.77 -21.12
C GLY A 402 20.27 -16.76 -19.99
N VAL A 403 20.71 -15.54 -20.27
CA VAL A 403 20.67 -14.42 -19.32
C VAL A 403 19.23 -13.97 -19.12
N ALA A 404 18.80 -13.87 -17.86
CA ALA A 404 17.48 -13.35 -17.47
C ALA A 404 17.54 -11.89 -16.99
N GLY A 405 18.71 -11.47 -16.48
CA GLY A 405 18.94 -10.09 -16.07
C GLY A 405 20.42 -9.73 -15.99
N VAL A 406 20.71 -8.46 -16.24
CA VAL A 406 22.07 -7.90 -16.27
C VAL A 406 22.19 -6.63 -15.45
N ILE A 407 23.41 -6.33 -15.04
CA ILE A 407 23.83 -4.98 -14.62
C ILE A 407 24.83 -4.46 -15.64
N ASN A 408 24.59 -3.26 -16.16
CA ASN A 408 25.54 -2.56 -17.01
C ASN A 408 26.26 -1.45 -16.24
N ASN A 409 27.50 -1.19 -16.61
CA ASN A 409 28.25 0.02 -16.28
C ASN A 409 28.78 0.63 -17.58
N PHE A 410 28.14 1.71 -18.02
CA PHE A 410 28.52 2.48 -19.20
C PHE A 410 29.24 3.75 -18.76
N ASN A 411 30.54 3.63 -18.51
CA ASN A 411 31.40 4.74 -18.09
C ASN A 411 30.88 5.48 -16.84
N GLY A 412 30.49 4.72 -15.81
CA GLY A 412 29.94 5.24 -14.56
C GLY A 412 28.41 5.28 -14.52
N ARG A 413 27.72 5.20 -15.67
CA ARG A 413 26.27 5.08 -15.71
C ARG A 413 25.85 3.64 -15.45
N GLU A 414 25.12 3.43 -14.37
CA GLU A 414 24.69 2.10 -13.92
C GLU A 414 23.22 1.82 -14.32
N GLN A 415 22.94 0.65 -14.89
CA GLN A 415 21.55 0.17 -15.05
C GLN A 415 21.37 -1.32 -14.72
N PHE A 416 20.21 -1.70 -14.21
CA PHE A 416 19.79 -3.10 -13.97
C PHE A 416 18.64 -3.43 -14.91
N VAL A 417 18.75 -4.50 -15.70
CA VAL A 417 17.76 -4.87 -16.72
C VAL A 417 17.19 -6.26 -16.48
N TRP A 418 15.88 -6.41 -16.64
CA TRP A 418 15.14 -7.68 -16.63
C TRP A 418 14.55 -8.01 -17.99
N PHE A 419 14.79 -9.23 -18.48
CA PHE A 419 14.27 -9.74 -19.76
C PHE A 419 13.04 -10.64 -19.57
N THR A 420 12.14 -10.22 -18.68
CA THR A 420 10.91 -10.92 -18.31
C THR A 420 9.82 -9.92 -18.00
N THR A 421 8.59 -10.28 -18.34
CA THR A 421 7.37 -9.59 -17.91
C THR A 421 7.25 -9.62 -16.38
N TRP A 422 6.44 -8.70 -15.85
CA TRP A 422 6.38 -8.40 -14.43
C TRP A 422 4.96 -8.38 -13.91
N ALA A 423 4.66 -9.12 -12.84
CA ALA A 423 3.36 -9.07 -12.19
C ALA A 423 3.39 -9.51 -10.71
N PRO A 424 3.90 -8.68 -9.79
CA PRO A 424 3.98 -9.01 -8.36
C PRO A 424 2.62 -9.34 -7.72
N SER A 425 1.52 -8.80 -8.27
CA SER A 425 0.16 -9.03 -7.77
C SER A 425 -0.32 -10.48 -7.86
N TRP A 426 0.24 -11.31 -8.74
CA TRP A 426 -0.10 -12.74 -8.83
C TRP A 426 1.11 -13.68 -8.95
N SER A 427 2.26 -13.19 -9.39
CA SER A 427 3.47 -13.99 -9.55
C SER A 427 4.37 -13.93 -8.32
N MET A 428 4.60 -15.08 -7.69
CA MET A 428 5.64 -15.25 -6.66
C MET A 428 7.02 -14.85 -7.21
N THR A 429 7.28 -15.15 -8.48
CA THR A 429 8.56 -14.86 -9.14
C THR A 429 8.80 -13.38 -9.28
N SER A 430 7.84 -12.60 -9.80
CA SER A 430 7.98 -11.14 -9.87
C SER A 430 8.09 -10.52 -8.47
N SER A 431 7.31 -11.03 -7.50
CA SER A 431 7.41 -10.61 -6.10
C SER A 431 8.78 -10.91 -5.50
N TRP A 432 9.47 -11.98 -5.91
CA TRP A 432 10.81 -12.32 -5.43
C TRP A 432 11.90 -11.49 -6.12
N LEU A 433 11.84 -11.38 -7.45
CA LEU A 433 12.87 -10.71 -8.24
C LEU A 433 12.94 -9.19 -7.95
N GLN A 434 11.83 -8.56 -7.55
CA GLN A 434 11.78 -7.11 -7.30
C GLN A 434 12.75 -6.65 -6.21
N HIS A 435 12.99 -7.49 -5.20
CA HIS A 435 13.87 -7.16 -4.10
C HIS A 435 15.32 -6.94 -4.55
N ALA A 436 15.76 -7.58 -5.64
CA ALA A 436 17.10 -7.38 -6.16
C ALA A 436 17.30 -5.96 -6.68
N HIS A 437 16.44 -5.52 -7.59
CA HIS A 437 16.59 -4.19 -8.21
C HIS A 437 16.23 -3.07 -7.23
N ILE A 438 15.29 -3.27 -6.30
CA ILE A 438 14.95 -2.27 -5.26
C ILE A 438 16.16 -2.00 -4.37
N HIS A 439 16.77 -3.06 -3.80
CA HIS A 439 17.96 -2.91 -2.96
C HIS A 439 19.18 -2.43 -3.76
N TRP A 440 19.33 -2.85 -5.01
CA TRP A 440 20.39 -2.35 -5.87
C TRP A 440 20.23 -0.86 -6.15
N MET A 441 19.07 -0.42 -6.61
CA MET A 441 18.79 0.97 -7.01
C MET A 441 18.96 1.93 -5.83
N THR A 442 18.42 1.57 -4.67
CA THR A 442 18.50 2.35 -3.43
C THR A 442 19.83 2.18 -2.68
N ARG A 443 20.72 1.29 -3.14
CA ARG A 443 21.94 0.87 -2.43
C ARG A 443 21.69 0.34 -1.02
N GLY A 444 20.46 -0.11 -0.74
CA GLY A 444 20.01 -0.54 0.58
C GLY A 444 19.84 0.60 1.59
N VAL A 445 19.80 1.86 1.14
CA VAL A 445 19.48 3.04 1.97
C VAL A 445 18.18 3.64 1.49
N PHE A 446 17.11 3.55 2.29
CA PHE A 446 15.79 4.08 1.91
C PHE A 446 14.92 4.35 3.14
N VAL A 447 13.99 5.30 3.01
CA VAL A 447 12.83 5.36 3.90
C VAL A 447 11.91 4.18 3.58
N GLY A 448 11.50 3.46 4.62
CA GLY A 448 10.82 2.18 4.50
C GLY A 448 11.52 1.06 5.27
N LYS A 449 10.92 -0.13 5.22
CA LYS A 449 11.38 -1.33 5.95
C LYS A 449 11.03 -2.62 5.22
N ARG A 450 11.75 -3.69 5.58
CA ARG A 450 11.33 -5.07 5.30
C ARG A 450 11.13 -5.81 6.62
N LYS A 451 9.88 -6.17 6.94
CA LYS A 451 9.56 -7.07 8.06
C LYS A 451 8.68 -8.21 7.55
N ILE A 452 8.99 -9.42 8.00
CA ILE A 452 8.28 -10.63 7.59
C ILE A 452 7.61 -11.24 8.81
N PHE A 453 6.28 -11.36 8.73
CA PHE A 453 5.49 -12.02 9.75
C PHE A 453 4.79 -13.25 9.21
N LEU A 454 4.74 -14.30 10.03
CA LEU A 454 3.96 -15.50 9.77
C LEU A 454 3.11 -15.79 11.02
N ASN A 455 1.91 -15.24 11.02
CA ASN A 455 0.96 -15.38 12.12
C ASN A 455 -0.07 -16.43 11.74
N ALA A 456 -0.07 -17.57 12.40
CA ALA A 456 -1.07 -18.61 12.22
C ALA A 456 -1.99 -18.62 13.45
N GLN A 457 -3.21 -18.15 13.24
CA GLN A 457 -4.25 -18.15 14.26
C GLN A 457 -5.06 -19.45 14.17
N ILE A 458 -5.24 -20.10 15.30
CA ILE A 458 -6.02 -21.34 15.44
C ILE A 458 -7.32 -20.99 16.15
N ASP A 459 -8.40 -20.93 15.39
CA ASP A 459 -9.75 -20.69 15.87
C ASP A 459 -10.32 -21.97 16.53
N ASP A 460 -11.47 -21.84 17.19
CA ASP A 460 -12.26 -22.93 17.80
C ASP A 460 -11.58 -23.73 18.92
N VAL A 461 -10.51 -23.22 19.55
CA VAL A 461 -9.80 -23.97 20.58
C VAL A 461 -10.69 -24.20 21.80
N SER A 462 -10.76 -25.47 22.22
CA SER A 462 -11.66 -26.06 23.23
C SER A 462 -12.99 -26.59 22.70
N LEU A 463 -13.42 -26.24 21.48
CA LEU A 463 -14.60 -26.82 20.83
C LEU A 463 -14.28 -28.18 20.17
N SER A 464 -15.35 -28.89 19.81
CA SER A 464 -15.31 -30.01 18.86
C SER A 464 -15.86 -29.51 17.52
N THR A 465 -15.30 -29.97 16.40
CA THR A 465 -15.71 -29.54 15.05
C THR A 465 -16.20 -30.75 14.25
N GLU A 466 -17.36 -30.60 13.60
CA GLU A 466 -17.86 -31.58 12.62
C GLU A 466 -16.89 -31.68 11.43
N ILE A 467 -16.58 -32.90 11.00
CA ILE A 467 -15.61 -33.15 9.94
C ILE A 467 -16.29 -33.33 8.58
N TYR A 468 -15.79 -32.61 7.58
CA TYR A 468 -16.29 -32.66 6.21
C TYR A 468 -16.15 -34.03 5.56
N TYR A 469 -14.98 -34.66 5.68
CA TYR A 469 -14.70 -35.93 5.03
C TYR A 469 -13.76 -36.84 5.86
N PRO A 470 -14.03 -38.17 5.90
CA PRO A 470 -15.19 -38.84 5.30
C PRO A 470 -16.51 -38.50 6.03
N PRO A 471 -17.66 -38.48 5.34
CA PRO A 471 -18.94 -38.21 5.99
C PRO A 471 -19.22 -39.21 7.12
N GLY A 472 -19.76 -38.74 8.23
CA GLY A 472 -20.05 -39.55 9.41
C GLY A 472 -18.85 -39.78 10.33
N THR A 473 -17.70 -39.15 10.07
CA THR A 473 -16.62 -39.02 11.05
C THR A 473 -17.17 -38.28 12.29
N PRO A 474 -16.96 -38.82 13.51
CA PRO A 474 -17.30 -38.11 14.74
C PRO A 474 -16.59 -36.76 14.82
N ASP A 475 -17.21 -35.79 15.49
CA ASP A 475 -16.60 -34.48 15.72
C ASP A 475 -15.20 -34.63 16.32
N VAL A 476 -14.25 -33.88 15.76
CA VAL A 476 -12.86 -33.91 16.20
C VAL A 476 -12.64 -32.78 17.18
N ARG A 477 -12.01 -33.12 18.30
CA ARG A 477 -11.43 -32.17 19.26
C ARG A 477 -9.98 -32.55 19.49
N ILE A 478 -9.07 -31.59 19.35
CA ILE A 478 -7.65 -31.82 19.64
C ILE A 478 -7.43 -32.16 21.11
N SER A 479 -6.40 -32.96 21.35
CA SER A 479 -6.02 -33.42 22.68
C SER A 479 -4.71 -32.76 23.17
N THR A 480 -4.34 -33.03 24.42
CA THR A 480 -3.05 -32.60 24.96
C THR A 480 -1.85 -33.26 24.26
N VAL A 481 -2.04 -34.42 23.63
CA VAL A 481 -1.03 -35.08 22.79
C VAL A 481 -0.76 -34.26 21.53
N ASP A 482 -1.82 -33.75 20.90
CA ASP A 482 -1.69 -32.88 19.73
C ASP A 482 -1.02 -31.56 20.09
N LEU A 483 -1.35 -30.95 21.23
CA LEU A 483 -0.65 -29.76 21.74
C LEU A 483 0.84 -30.03 21.94
N GLN A 484 1.20 -31.13 22.60
CA GLN A 484 2.61 -31.47 22.83
C GLN A 484 3.36 -31.70 21.51
N ALA A 485 2.73 -32.35 20.53
CA ALA A 485 3.32 -32.54 19.21
C ALA A 485 3.63 -31.19 18.53
N HIS A 486 2.78 -30.18 18.69
CA HIS A 486 3.01 -28.83 18.20
C HIS A 486 4.09 -28.09 18.98
N VAL A 487 4.21 -28.30 20.29
CA VAL A 487 5.33 -27.75 21.09
C VAL A 487 6.67 -28.26 20.54
N ASP A 488 6.79 -29.58 20.33
CA ASP A 488 8.02 -30.20 19.84
C ASP A 488 8.33 -29.78 18.40
N TRP A 489 7.29 -29.66 17.56
CA TRP A 489 7.42 -29.19 16.19
C TRP A 489 7.82 -27.72 16.09
N GLN A 490 7.19 -26.82 16.84
CA GLN A 490 7.55 -25.40 16.87
C GLN A 490 9.03 -25.22 17.25
N ALA A 491 9.55 -26.00 18.21
CA ALA A 491 10.97 -25.97 18.54
C ALA A 491 11.84 -26.42 17.36
N SER A 492 11.44 -27.48 16.65
CA SER A 492 12.15 -28.02 15.49
C SER A 492 12.18 -27.06 14.29
N ILE A 493 11.06 -26.41 13.95
CA ILE A 493 11.01 -25.46 12.82
C ILE A 493 11.78 -24.17 13.12
N ASN A 494 11.69 -23.64 14.34
CA ASN A 494 12.47 -22.47 14.73
C ASN A 494 13.98 -22.70 14.66
N ALA A 495 14.46 -23.91 14.96
CA ALA A 495 15.88 -24.25 14.86
C ALA A 495 16.40 -24.29 13.42
N ARG A 496 15.52 -24.38 12.41
CA ARG A 496 15.87 -24.48 10.98
C ARG A 496 15.67 -23.18 10.21
N MET A 497 14.81 -22.29 10.69
CA MET A 497 14.58 -20.98 10.07
C MET A 497 15.81 -20.06 10.19
N PRO A 498 15.93 -19.02 9.34
CA PRO A 498 17.02 -18.05 9.41
C PRO A 498 17.14 -17.41 10.80
N ALA A 499 18.37 -17.10 11.20
CA ALA A 499 18.66 -16.47 12.49
C ALA A 499 17.79 -15.22 12.72
N GLY A 500 17.26 -15.05 13.93
CA GLY A 500 16.31 -13.98 14.27
C GLY A 500 14.84 -14.34 14.07
N SER A 501 14.54 -15.52 13.51
CA SER A 501 13.17 -16.03 13.44
C SER A 501 12.63 -16.45 14.81
N ASP A 502 11.31 -16.29 15.02
CA ASP A 502 10.56 -16.74 16.20
C ASP A 502 9.10 -16.98 15.79
N PHE A 503 8.79 -18.23 15.43
CA PHE A 503 7.46 -18.68 15.03
C PHE A 503 6.75 -19.41 16.18
N TRP A 504 5.46 -19.13 16.35
CA TRP A 504 4.58 -19.80 17.31
C TRP A 504 3.12 -19.68 16.84
N LEU A 505 2.23 -20.58 17.29
CA LEU A 505 0.80 -20.52 16.98
C LEU A 505 0.05 -19.66 18.00
N GLU A 506 -0.90 -18.84 17.55
CA GLU A 506 -1.82 -18.08 18.41
C GLU A 506 -3.17 -18.81 18.50
N LEU A 507 -3.61 -19.16 19.70
CA LEU A 507 -4.82 -19.96 19.95
C LEU A 507 -5.99 -19.05 20.32
N GLY A 508 -7.07 -19.11 19.55
CA GLY A 508 -8.37 -18.48 19.80
C GLY A 508 -9.29 -19.39 20.59
N HIS A 509 -9.58 -19.05 21.84
CA HIS A 509 -10.26 -19.94 22.78
C HIS A 509 -11.76 -19.67 22.90
N ASN A 510 -12.53 -20.75 23.04
CA ASN A 510 -13.94 -20.75 23.39
C ASN A 510 -14.17 -21.47 24.72
N GLY A 511 -14.31 -20.71 25.81
CA GLY A 511 -14.46 -21.25 27.16
C GLY A 511 -15.69 -22.14 27.36
N ASN A 512 -16.74 -22.00 26.55
CA ASN A 512 -17.90 -22.88 26.66
C ASN A 512 -17.55 -24.33 26.26
N GLY A 513 -16.60 -24.53 25.34
CA GLY A 513 -16.12 -25.86 24.96
C GLY A 513 -15.52 -26.62 26.15
N ASP A 514 -14.80 -25.92 27.02
CA ASP A 514 -14.33 -26.45 28.31
C ASP A 514 -15.52 -26.88 29.19
N ILE A 515 -16.48 -25.98 29.41
CA ILE A 515 -17.64 -26.25 30.27
C ILE A 515 -18.51 -27.40 29.74
N ILE A 516 -18.70 -27.52 28.42
CA ILE A 516 -19.40 -28.66 27.78
C ILE A 516 -18.70 -29.97 28.15
N ASN A 517 -17.37 -30.03 28.04
CA ASN A 517 -16.61 -31.24 28.37
C ASN A 517 -16.63 -31.53 29.88
N ALA A 518 -16.43 -30.51 30.70
CA ALA A 518 -16.41 -30.62 32.17
C ALA A 518 -17.74 -31.14 32.73
N THR A 519 -18.86 -30.54 32.31
CA THR A 519 -20.21 -30.95 32.74
C THR A 519 -20.56 -32.34 32.25
N GLY A 520 -20.13 -32.72 31.04
CA GLY A 520 -20.32 -34.07 30.49
C GLY A 520 -19.64 -35.21 31.26
N VAL A 521 -18.59 -34.90 32.04
CA VAL A 521 -17.84 -35.88 32.85
C VAL A 521 -17.99 -35.68 34.36
N ASP A 522 -18.83 -34.73 34.80
CA ASP A 522 -19.00 -34.40 36.21
C ASP A 522 -19.81 -35.46 36.97
N THR A 523 -19.09 -36.42 37.53
CA THR A 523 -19.66 -37.47 38.39
C THR A 523 -19.89 -37.03 39.84
N LYS A 524 -19.44 -35.83 40.22
CA LYS A 524 -19.46 -35.34 41.62
C LYS A 524 -20.39 -34.15 41.82
N ASN A 525 -21.08 -33.69 40.77
CA ASN A 525 -21.96 -32.51 40.78
C ASN A 525 -21.24 -31.25 41.31
N ILE A 526 -19.98 -31.05 40.91
CA ILE A 526 -19.17 -29.88 41.26
C ILE A 526 -19.32 -28.73 40.25
N CYS A 527 -19.82 -29.03 39.05
CA CYS A 527 -20.22 -28.04 38.08
C CYS A 527 -21.56 -27.45 38.48
N ILE A 528 -21.52 -26.18 38.91
CA ILE A 528 -22.70 -25.38 39.24
C ILE A 528 -22.52 -24.06 38.48
N PRO A 529 -23.36 -23.76 37.48
CA PRO A 529 -24.42 -24.61 36.90
C PRO A 529 -23.93 -25.96 36.36
N ASN A 530 -24.81 -26.95 36.29
CA ASN A 530 -24.48 -28.33 35.86
C ASN A 530 -24.57 -28.54 34.35
N ASP A 531 -24.89 -27.48 33.61
CA ASP A 531 -25.02 -27.41 32.17
C ASP A 531 -24.19 -26.23 31.62
N ALA A 532 -23.67 -26.38 30.41
CA ALA A 532 -22.97 -25.33 29.69
C ALA A 532 -23.95 -24.28 29.12
N VAL A 533 -23.44 -23.25 28.46
CA VAL A 533 -24.30 -22.37 27.65
C VAL A 533 -24.70 -23.14 26.39
N ASP A 534 -26.00 -23.26 26.16
CA ASP A 534 -26.56 -23.84 24.95
C ASP A 534 -27.55 -22.85 24.33
N TRP A 535 -27.56 -22.76 23.01
CA TRP A 535 -28.43 -21.85 22.25
C TRP A 535 -28.82 -22.51 20.93
N VAL A 536 -30.01 -22.17 20.45
CA VAL A 536 -30.49 -22.61 19.13
C VAL A 536 -30.42 -21.44 18.18
N LEU A 537 -29.67 -21.63 17.09
CA LEU A 537 -29.61 -20.66 16.01
C LEU A 537 -30.94 -20.67 15.25
N ASP A 538 -31.71 -19.60 15.31
CA ASP A 538 -33.03 -19.54 14.66
C ASP A 538 -32.89 -19.32 13.14
N THR A 539 -32.14 -18.29 12.74
CA THR A 539 -31.80 -18.02 11.34
C THR A 539 -30.55 -17.14 11.25
N GLU A 540 -29.55 -17.55 10.47
CA GLU A 540 -28.34 -16.75 10.27
C GLU A 540 -28.61 -15.57 9.33
N ALA A 541 -28.24 -14.38 9.77
CA ALA A 541 -28.18 -13.25 8.86
C ALA A 541 -26.99 -13.43 7.89
N PRO A 542 -27.16 -13.05 6.61
CA PRO A 542 -26.07 -13.12 5.62
C PRO A 542 -24.82 -12.39 6.10
N HIS A 543 -23.66 -12.82 5.60
CA HIS A 543 -22.45 -12.01 5.75
C HIS A 543 -22.66 -10.60 5.20
N GLU A 544 -22.05 -9.63 5.86
CA GLU A 544 -22.06 -8.19 5.53
C GLU A 544 -23.43 -7.52 5.59
N TRP A 545 -24.41 -8.21 6.17
CA TRP A 545 -25.68 -7.61 6.50
C TRP A 545 -25.51 -6.64 7.66
N ARG A 546 -25.82 -5.36 7.41
CA ARG A 546 -25.86 -4.33 8.44
C ARG A 546 -27.13 -4.48 9.28
N LYS A 547 -26.98 -5.01 10.49
CA LYS A 547 -28.10 -5.19 11.43
C LYS A 547 -28.73 -3.83 11.78
N PRO A 548 -30.07 -3.69 11.71
CA PRO A 548 -30.77 -2.54 12.29
C PRO A 548 -30.52 -2.46 13.80
N LEU A 549 -30.02 -1.33 14.29
CA LEU A 549 -29.66 -1.14 15.70
C LEU A 549 -30.85 -1.36 16.62
N GLY A 550 -30.60 -1.98 17.77
CA GLY A 550 -31.62 -2.27 18.79
C GLY A 550 -32.59 -3.40 18.45
N THR A 551 -32.39 -4.11 17.34
CA THR A 551 -33.20 -5.29 16.95
C THR A 551 -32.52 -6.60 17.38
N GLY A 552 -33.06 -7.75 16.95
CA GLY A 552 -32.59 -9.08 17.35
C GLY A 552 -33.27 -9.58 18.62
N THR A 553 -33.03 -10.85 18.94
CA THR A 553 -33.57 -11.53 20.12
C THR A 553 -32.43 -12.25 20.83
N ASP A 554 -32.40 -12.15 22.16
CA ASP A 554 -31.47 -12.94 22.97
C ASP A 554 -31.74 -14.43 22.78
N VAL A 555 -30.71 -15.20 22.47
CA VAL A 555 -30.75 -16.66 22.30
C VAL A 555 -30.04 -17.38 23.44
N TRP A 556 -29.19 -16.68 24.20
CA TRP A 556 -28.57 -17.23 25.39
C TRP A 556 -29.60 -17.45 26.52
N PRO A 557 -29.46 -18.53 27.32
CA PRO A 557 -30.35 -18.79 28.44
C PRO A 557 -30.39 -17.63 29.44
N ALA A 558 -31.59 -17.28 29.91
CA ALA A 558 -31.81 -16.11 30.78
C ALA A 558 -31.21 -16.26 32.20
N ASP A 559 -30.81 -17.48 32.60
CA ASP A 559 -30.14 -17.75 33.87
C ASP A 559 -28.61 -17.62 33.80
N LYS A 560 -28.03 -17.48 32.59
CA LYS A 560 -26.59 -17.35 32.36
C LYS A 560 -26.21 -15.87 32.21
N GLU A 561 -26.28 -15.13 33.32
CA GLU A 561 -25.95 -13.69 33.36
C GLU A 561 -24.50 -13.40 33.75
N VAL A 562 -23.91 -14.26 34.59
CA VAL A 562 -22.52 -14.14 35.04
C VAL A 562 -21.84 -15.50 35.03
N TYR A 563 -20.59 -15.53 34.56
CA TYR A 563 -19.74 -16.73 34.64
C TYR A 563 -19.57 -17.16 36.10
N SER A 564 -20.07 -18.35 36.45
CA SER A 564 -20.16 -18.82 37.85
C SER A 564 -19.62 -20.24 38.07
N TRP A 565 -19.23 -20.96 37.02
CA TRP A 565 -18.58 -22.27 37.17
C TRP A 565 -17.31 -22.16 38.01
N SER A 566 -17.11 -23.12 38.90
CA SER A 566 -15.94 -23.16 39.77
C SER A 566 -14.68 -23.58 38.99
N LEU A 567 -13.50 -23.17 39.47
CA LEU A 567 -12.23 -23.66 38.91
C LEU A 567 -12.16 -25.20 38.99
N ALA A 568 -12.72 -25.81 40.04
CA ALA A 568 -12.75 -27.27 40.17
C ALA A 568 -13.57 -27.93 39.05
N CYS A 569 -14.67 -27.31 38.62
CA CYS A 569 -15.45 -27.75 37.46
C CYS A 569 -14.65 -27.62 36.17
N ALA A 570 -14.13 -26.42 35.86
CA ALA A 570 -13.36 -26.20 34.63
C ALA A 570 -12.15 -27.13 34.50
N LEU A 571 -11.49 -27.48 35.61
CA LEU A 571 -10.36 -28.41 35.61
C LEU A 571 -10.74 -29.90 35.53
N LEU A 572 -12.04 -30.23 35.37
CA LEU A 572 -12.46 -31.58 34.97
C LEU A 572 -12.06 -31.89 33.53
N ASP A 573 -11.97 -30.89 32.65
CA ASP A 573 -11.43 -31.08 31.31
C ASP A 573 -9.89 -31.15 31.34
N PRO A 574 -9.27 -32.31 31.03
CA PRO A 574 -7.83 -32.44 31.00
C PRO A 574 -7.16 -31.56 29.93
N PHE A 575 -7.88 -31.18 28.86
CA PHE A 575 -7.39 -30.27 27.83
C PHE A 575 -7.19 -28.86 28.41
N THR A 576 -8.21 -28.29 29.03
CA THR A 576 -8.14 -26.97 29.70
C THR A 576 -7.09 -26.94 30.80
N LYS A 577 -7.05 -28.00 31.61
CA LYS A 577 -6.04 -28.16 32.68
C LYS A 577 -4.60 -28.10 32.17
N TRP A 578 -4.34 -28.47 30.91
CA TRP A 578 -2.99 -28.40 30.33
C TRP A 578 -2.43 -26.98 30.31
N PHE A 579 -3.29 -25.98 30.11
CA PHE A 579 -2.93 -24.55 30.07
C PHE A 579 -2.68 -23.94 31.44
N THR A 580 -3.07 -24.58 32.56
CA THR A 580 -2.74 -24.06 33.90
C THR A 580 -1.25 -24.21 34.23
N ASN A 581 -0.52 -25.02 33.46
CA ASN A 581 0.93 -25.11 33.57
C ASN A 581 1.57 -23.98 32.76
N ILE A 582 2.24 -23.05 33.45
CA ILE A 582 2.86 -21.87 32.84
C ILE A 582 3.91 -22.20 31.76
N ASN A 583 4.57 -23.37 31.86
CA ASN A 583 5.55 -23.81 30.86
C ASN A 583 4.90 -24.28 29.57
N ASN A 584 3.67 -24.79 29.66
CA ASN A 584 2.83 -25.21 28.54
C ASN A 584 2.15 -24.00 27.91
N LEU A 585 1.52 -23.16 28.75
CA LEU A 585 0.87 -21.92 28.35
C LEU A 585 1.79 -21.05 27.48
N ASN A 586 3.02 -20.81 27.93
CA ASN A 586 3.95 -19.92 27.24
C ASN A 586 4.58 -20.52 25.96
N LYS A 587 4.12 -21.68 25.49
CA LYS A 587 4.49 -22.21 24.16
C LYS A 587 3.65 -21.63 23.03
N PHE A 588 2.53 -21.01 23.34
CA PHE A 588 1.58 -20.46 22.38
C PHE A 588 1.29 -18.98 22.68
N GLY A 589 0.64 -18.31 21.72
CA GLY A 589 -0.11 -17.08 22.00
C GLY A 589 -1.57 -17.40 22.28
N HIS A 590 -2.29 -16.47 22.92
CA HIS A 590 -3.66 -16.69 23.36
C HIS A 590 -4.52 -15.46 23.10
N ILE A 591 -5.74 -15.70 22.63
CA ILE A 591 -6.75 -14.68 22.38
C ILE A 591 -8.16 -15.24 22.58
N SER A 592 -9.14 -14.38 22.85
CA SER A 592 -10.55 -14.74 22.89
C SER A 592 -11.09 -15.06 21.49
N HIS A 593 -11.89 -16.11 21.36
CA HIS A 593 -12.71 -16.38 20.18
C HIS A 593 -14.22 -16.36 20.51
N THR A 594 -14.63 -15.55 21.50
CA THR A 594 -15.96 -15.58 22.19
C THR A 594 -16.14 -16.82 23.06
N PHE A 595 -17.15 -16.83 23.94
CA PHE A 595 -17.33 -17.91 24.90
C PHE A 595 -17.94 -19.15 24.25
N SER A 596 -19.08 -18.99 23.58
CA SER A 596 -19.89 -20.10 23.05
C SER A 596 -19.94 -20.15 21.52
N HIS A 597 -19.18 -19.29 20.85
CA HIS A 597 -19.07 -19.26 19.39
C HIS A 597 -20.42 -18.92 18.71
N LEU A 598 -21.22 -18.06 19.35
CA LEU A 598 -22.46 -17.55 18.78
C LEU A 598 -22.19 -16.64 17.58
N ASN A 599 -22.91 -16.84 16.48
CA ASN A 599 -22.89 -15.95 15.32
C ASN A 599 -23.36 -14.54 15.70
N LEU A 600 -22.52 -13.54 15.47
CA LEU A 600 -22.74 -12.16 15.91
C LEU A 600 -23.47 -11.28 14.89
N ASN A 601 -23.83 -11.76 13.69
CA ASN A 601 -24.44 -10.91 12.66
C ASN A 601 -25.81 -10.33 13.08
N ASN A 602 -26.67 -11.15 13.68
CA ASN A 602 -27.99 -10.72 14.19
C ASN A 602 -28.09 -10.75 15.73
N CYS A 603 -26.95 -10.91 16.40
CA CYS A 603 -26.87 -10.99 17.85
C CYS A 603 -27.23 -9.65 18.52
N THR A 604 -27.84 -9.69 19.71
CA THR A 604 -28.12 -8.48 20.48
C THR A 604 -26.86 -7.95 21.16
N TYR A 605 -26.92 -6.71 21.63
CA TYR A 605 -25.89 -6.15 22.52
C TYR A 605 -25.70 -7.05 23.75
N HIS A 606 -26.81 -7.54 24.32
CA HIS A 606 -26.82 -8.30 25.56
C HIS A 606 -26.08 -9.64 25.42
N ASP A 607 -26.39 -10.41 24.38
CA ASP A 607 -25.71 -11.68 24.11
C ASP A 607 -24.25 -11.48 23.71
N THR A 608 -23.95 -10.48 22.86
CA THR A 608 -22.56 -10.16 22.52
C THR A 608 -21.75 -9.81 23.77
N LYS A 609 -22.32 -9.03 24.68
CA LYS A 609 -21.67 -8.68 25.94
C LYS A 609 -21.37 -9.93 26.77
N ARG A 610 -22.31 -10.87 26.89
CA ARG A 610 -22.13 -12.13 27.63
C ARG A 610 -21.07 -13.02 26.98
N GLU A 611 -21.07 -13.13 25.66
CA GLU A 611 -20.04 -13.84 24.87
C GLU A 611 -18.61 -13.40 25.24
N ILE A 612 -18.40 -12.10 25.43
CA ILE A 612 -17.07 -11.57 25.78
C ILE A 612 -16.78 -11.70 27.27
N GLN A 613 -17.72 -11.30 28.12
CA GLN A 613 -17.51 -11.28 29.57
C GLN A 613 -17.26 -12.68 30.13
N PHE A 614 -18.00 -13.68 29.64
CA PHE A 614 -17.82 -15.07 30.08
C PHE A 614 -16.46 -15.61 29.65
N ASN A 615 -16.03 -15.32 28.42
CA ASN A 615 -14.73 -15.81 27.94
C ASN A 615 -13.56 -15.12 28.65
N GLN A 616 -13.66 -13.81 28.92
CA GLN A 616 -12.68 -13.08 29.73
C GLN A 616 -12.61 -13.63 31.16
N ALA A 617 -13.76 -13.91 31.79
CA ALA A 617 -13.83 -14.47 33.14
C ALA A 617 -13.24 -15.90 33.21
N TRP A 618 -13.59 -16.75 32.24
CA TRP A 618 -13.03 -18.10 32.10
C TRP A 618 -11.51 -18.06 31.89
N MET A 619 -11.00 -17.31 30.89
CA MET A 619 -9.55 -17.22 30.63
C MET A 619 -8.78 -16.73 31.86
N LYS A 620 -9.35 -15.78 32.61
CA LYS A 620 -8.77 -15.30 33.88
C LYS A 620 -8.80 -16.37 34.98
N GLN A 621 -9.87 -17.16 35.08
CA GLN A 621 -9.99 -18.23 36.05
C GLN A 621 -8.95 -19.34 35.81
N ILE A 622 -8.73 -19.74 34.55
CA ILE A 622 -7.77 -20.79 34.18
C ILE A 622 -6.32 -20.27 34.15
N GLY A 623 -6.13 -18.95 34.07
CA GLY A 623 -4.83 -18.28 34.06
C GLY A 623 -4.24 -18.03 32.67
N ILE A 624 -5.05 -18.19 31.61
CA ILE A 624 -4.65 -17.90 30.22
C ILE A 624 -4.28 -16.42 30.04
N ASP A 625 -4.97 -15.52 30.75
CA ASP A 625 -4.69 -14.07 30.74
C ASP A 625 -3.30 -13.70 31.31
N LYS A 626 -2.56 -14.68 31.86
CA LYS A 626 -1.18 -14.53 32.37
C LYS A 626 -0.12 -15.03 31.39
N ALA A 627 -0.51 -15.49 30.21
CA ALA A 627 0.45 -15.91 29.20
C ALA A 627 1.36 -14.74 28.80
N LYS A 628 2.62 -15.05 28.48
CA LYS A 628 3.60 -14.07 27.96
C LYS A 628 3.10 -13.40 26.67
N ARG A 629 2.34 -14.14 25.86
CA ARG A 629 1.78 -13.73 24.58
C ARG A 629 0.26 -13.82 24.68
N PHE A 630 -0.38 -12.72 25.07
CA PHE A 630 -1.83 -12.66 25.27
C PHE A 630 -2.40 -11.38 24.65
N THR A 631 -3.46 -11.53 23.86
CA THR A 631 -4.25 -10.41 23.35
C THR A 631 -5.51 -10.26 24.20
N GLY A 632 -5.53 -9.26 25.07
CA GLY A 632 -6.67 -8.98 25.96
C GLY A 632 -7.66 -7.93 25.46
N ASN A 633 -7.24 -7.06 24.54
CA ASN A 633 -8.03 -5.97 23.96
C ASN A 633 -8.47 -6.26 22.51
N GLY A 634 -8.38 -7.52 22.09
CA GLY A 634 -8.78 -7.98 20.77
C GLY A 634 -9.44 -9.35 20.84
N PHE A 635 -10.12 -9.72 19.76
CA PHE A 635 -10.71 -11.05 19.62
C PHE A 635 -10.70 -11.51 18.17
N ILE A 636 -10.87 -12.80 17.98
CA ILE A 636 -11.21 -13.38 16.68
C ILE A 636 -12.74 -13.50 16.64
N PRO A 637 -13.46 -12.88 15.70
CA PRO A 637 -14.91 -13.01 15.64
C PRO A 637 -15.33 -14.41 15.18
N PRO A 638 -16.34 -15.05 15.82
CA PRO A 638 -16.79 -16.39 15.45
C PRO A 638 -17.29 -16.37 14.01
N GLN A 639 -16.68 -17.17 13.13
CA GLN A 639 -16.93 -17.17 11.68
C GLN A 639 -16.83 -15.79 11.00
N ILE A 640 -16.04 -14.86 11.57
CA ILE A 640 -15.91 -13.48 11.08
C ILE A 640 -17.29 -12.79 10.97
N THR A 641 -18.07 -12.88 12.05
CA THR A 641 -19.40 -12.28 12.17
C THR A 641 -19.41 -11.07 13.12
N GLY A 642 -20.45 -10.24 13.04
CA GLY A 642 -20.65 -9.09 13.94
C GLY A 642 -19.95 -7.78 13.52
N ILE A 643 -19.11 -7.80 12.48
CA ILE A 643 -18.41 -6.61 11.96
C ILE A 643 -19.39 -5.55 11.41
N TYR A 644 -20.62 -5.94 11.07
CA TYR A 644 -21.68 -5.06 10.56
C TYR A 644 -22.86 -4.93 11.53
N ASN A 645 -22.66 -5.35 12.77
CA ASN A 645 -23.64 -5.25 13.83
C ASN A 645 -23.17 -4.20 14.84
N GLY A 646 -23.73 -2.99 14.74
CA GLY A 646 -23.35 -1.87 15.61
C GLY A 646 -23.60 -2.15 17.10
N ASP A 647 -24.66 -2.91 17.45
CA ASP A 647 -24.92 -3.32 18.83
C ASP A 647 -23.83 -4.26 19.35
N SER A 648 -23.36 -5.18 18.48
CA SER A 648 -22.25 -6.08 18.80
C SER A 648 -20.94 -5.31 18.96
N LEU A 649 -20.61 -4.41 18.02
CA LEU A 649 -19.41 -3.57 18.09
C LEU A 649 -19.39 -2.67 19.33
N GLN A 650 -20.55 -2.13 19.74
CA GLN A 650 -20.70 -1.39 20.99
C GLN A 650 -20.44 -2.30 22.21
N ALA A 651 -21.04 -3.50 22.27
CA ALA A 651 -20.80 -4.46 23.35
C ALA A 651 -19.32 -4.89 23.45
N LEU A 652 -18.65 -5.09 22.31
CA LEU A 652 -17.23 -5.37 22.23
C LEU A 652 -16.41 -4.22 22.83
N LYS A 653 -16.69 -2.98 22.42
CA LYS A 653 -16.01 -1.77 22.91
C LYS A 653 -16.15 -1.61 24.42
N ASP A 654 -17.36 -1.80 24.95
CA ASP A 654 -17.67 -1.65 26.38
C ASP A 654 -16.96 -2.69 27.26
N ASN A 655 -16.47 -3.78 26.65
CA ASN A 655 -15.66 -4.82 27.31
C ASN A 655 -14.17 -4.75 26.97
N GLY A 656 -13.70 -3.59 26.49
CA GLY A 656 -12.28 -3.32 26.27
C GLY A 656 -11.71 -3.88 24.96
N ILE A 657 -12.55 -4.38 24.06
CA ILE A 657 -12.12 -4.81 22.73
C ILE A 657 -11.99 -3.60 21.82
N THR A 658 -10.84 -3.48 21.15
CA THR A 658 -10.53 -2.36 20.25
C THR A 658 -10.18 -2.80 18.84
N HIS A 659 -9.98 -4.11 18.64
CA HIS A 659 -9.61 -4.64 17.35
C HIS A 659 -10.05 -6.10 17.18
N CYS A 660 -10.24 -6.51 15.95
CA CYS A 660 -10.51 -7.89 15.55
C CYS A 660 -9.84 -8.22 14.21
N VAL A 661 -10.06 -9.42 13.71
CA VAL A 661 -9.66 -9.86 12.37
C VAL A 661 -10.86 -9.96 11.44
N GLY A 662 -10.63 -9.67 10.16
CA GLY A 662 -11.58 -9.84 9.06
C GLY A 662 -11.33 -11.12 8.26
N ASP A 663 -11.69 -11.07 6.97
CA ASP A 663 -11.49 -12.16 6.01
C ASP A 663 -11.16 -11.60 4.63
N ASN A 664 -9.96 -11.89 4.14
CA ASN A 664 -9.48 -11.36 2.88
C ASN A 664 -10.24 -11.88 1.64
N THR A 665 -11.05 -12.93 1.78
CA THR A 665 -11.97 -13.38 0.71
C THR A 665 -13.21 -12.50 0.59
N ARG A 666 -13.48 -11.66 1.59
CA ARG A 666 -14.61 -10.74 1.69
C ARG A 666 -14.12 -9.28 1.61
N PRO A 667 -14.10 -8.66 0.42
CA PRO A 667 -13.49 -7.33 0.21
C PRO A 667 -13.97 -6.24 1.17
N GLN A 668 -15.23 -6.32 1.63
CA GLN A 668 -15.82 -5.36 2.54
C GLN A 668 -15.17 -5.37 3.93
N THR A 669 -14.51 -6.46 4.33
CA THR A 669 -13.77 -6.53 5.61
C THR A 669 -12.33 -5.99 5.50
N ARG A 670 -11.95 -5.47 4.34
CA ARG A 670 -10.61 -4.93 4.05
C ARG A 670 -10.66 -3.42 3.85
N ASN A 671 -9.52 -2.77 4.03
CA ASN A 671 -9.39 -1.37 3.68
C ASN A 671 -9.45 -1.22 2.14
N PRO A 672 -10.33 -0.34 1.60
CA PRO A 672 -10.49 -0.19 0.15
C PRO A 672 -9.32 0.57 -0.51
N ASN A 673 -8.56 1.34 0.27
CA ASN A 673 -7.54 2.25 -0.27
C ASN A 673 -6.13 1.64 -0.25
N SER A 674 -5.86 0.70 0.67
CA SER A 674 -4.53 0.10 0.81
C SER A 674 -4.61 -1.30 1.41
N VAL A 675 -3.92 -2.25 0.79
CA VAL A 675 -3.78 -3.60 1.31
C VAL A 675 -2.88 -3.69 2.56
N TYR A 676 -2.18 -2.60 2.90
CA TYR A 676 -1.28 -2.52 4.06
C TYR A 676 -1.92 -1.83 5.28
N TRP A 677 -3.18 -1.41 5.16
CA TRP A 677 -3.91 -0.70 6.21
C TRP A 677 -5.01 -1.60 6.78
N PRO A 678 -5.34 -1.42 8.07
CA PRO A 678 -6.53 -2.05 8.61
C PRO A 678 -7.78 -1.34 8.08
N LEU A 679 -8.90 -2.05 8.06
CA LEU A 679 -10.21 -1.37 7.94
C LEU A 679 -10.53 -0.76 9.31
N ILE A 680 -10.96 0.51 9.31
CA ILE A 680 -11.53 1.15 10.49
C ILE A 680 -13.03 1.24 10.27
N THR A 681 -13.80 0.58 11.12
CA THR A 681 -15.27 0.61 11.06
C THR A 681 -15.79 2.04 11.18
N ASN A 682 -16.90 2.31 10.51
CA ASN A 682 -17.62 3.57 10.64
C ASN A 682 -19.13 3.34 10.82
N PHE A 683 -19.83 4.33 11.33
CA PHE A 683 -21.25 4.23 11.63
C PHE A 683 -22.12 3.94 10.40
N ALA A 684 -21.78 4.54 9.26
CA ALA A 684 -22.56 4.41 8.04
C ALA A 684 -22.58 2.97 7.52
N THR A 685 -21.43 2.31 7.46
CA THR A 685 -21.32 0.94 6.94
C THR A 685 -21.48 -0.12 8.02
N ASN A 686 -20.91 0.09 9.21
CA ASN A 686 -20.82 -0.93 10.26
C ASN A 686 -21.81 -0.73 11.41
N GLY A 687 -22.40 0.47 11.53
CA GLY A 687 -23.26 0.83 12.67
C GLY A 687 -22.48 1.26 13.93
N PHE A 688 -21.16 1.35 13.88
CA PHE A 688 -20.29 1.79 14.97
C PHE A 688 -18.95 2.33 14.41
N ASP A 689 -18.39 3.36 15.05
CA ASP A 689 -17.12 3.99 14.64
C ASP A 689 -15.91 3.47 15.43
N GLY A 690 -14.81 3.18 14.73
CA GLY A 690 -13.48 3.10 15.35
C GLY A 690 -13.02 1.73 15.84
N MET A 691 -13.77 0.64 15.62
CA MET A 691 -13.22 -0.71 15.73
C MET A 691 -12.21 -0.96 14.60
N VAL A 692 -11.04 -1.50 14.93
CA VAL A 692 -9.99 -1.84 13.96
C VAL A 692 -10.17 -3.28 13.48
N VAL A 693 -10.28 -3.49 12.18
CA VAL A 693 -10.39 -4.82 11.55
C VAL A 693 -9.09 -5.10 10.79
N ILE A 694 -8.31 -6.05 11.30
CA ILE A 694 -7.06 -6.52 10.72
C ILE A 694 -7.39 -7.48 9.56
N PRO A 695 -6.83 -7.29 8.36
CA PRO A 695 -7.04 -8.24 7.26
C PRO A 695 -6.46 -9.62 7.62
N ARG A 696 -7.10 -10.72 7.21
CA ARG A 696 -6.65 -12.09 7.51
C ARG A 696 -6.83 -12.99 6.30
N PHE A 697 -5.79 -13.71 5.90
CA PHE A 697 -5.84 -14.66 4.79
C PHE A 697 -6.56 -15.95 5.20
N ALA A 698 -7.43 -16.44 4.32
CA ALA A 698 -7.88 -17.82 4.33
C ALA A 698 -6.89 -18.73 3.58
N SER A 699 -6.90 -20.02 3.89
CA SER A 699 -6.10 -21.04 3.21
C SER A 699 -7.00 -22.18 2.71
N ARG A 700 -6.47 -23.07 1.85
CA ARG A 700 -7.12 -24.34 1.46
C ARG A 700 -6.98 -25.43 2.53
N ILE A 701 -6.56 -25.06 3.74
CA ILE A 701 -6.64 -25.90 4.92
C ILE A 701 -7.95 -25.53 5.64
N TYR A 702 -9.01 -26.24 5.30
CA TYR A 702 -10.38 -25.87 5.69
C TYR A 702 -10.66 -26.14 7.17
N TYR A 703 -11.56 -25.34 7.76
CA TYR A 703 -11.86 -25.31 9.19
C TYR A 703 -12.34 -26.65 9.77
N ASN A 704 -13.13 -27.36 8.99
CA ASN A 704 -13.81 -28.64 9.22
C ASN A 704 -12.99 -29.85 8.72
N CYS A 705 -11.67 -29.71 8.60
CA CYS A 705 -10.78 -30.78 8.17
C CYS A 705 -9.62 -31.05 9.13
N HIS A 706 -9.36 -32.34 9.38
CA HIS A 706 -8.30 -32.81 10.28
C HIS A 706 -7.18 -33.59 9.56
N SER A 707 -7.39 -33.98 8.30
CA SER A 707 -6.47 -34.84 7.53
C SER A 707 -6.26 -34.35 6.09
N PRO A 708 -5.14 -34.72 5.43
CA PRO A 708 -4.86 -34.36 4.04
C PRO A 708 -5.98 -34.73 3.06
N LEU A 709 -6.57 -35.91 3.23
CA LEU A 709 -7.64 -36.39 2.37
C LEU A 709 -8.90 -35.53 2.52
N CYS A 710 -9.21 -35.09 3.74
CA CYS A 710 -10.35 -34.21 3.97
C CYS A 710 -10.22 -32.90 3.20
N THR A 711 -9.11 -32.18 3.42
CA THR A 711 -8.93 -30.84 2.84
C THR A 711 -8.76 -30.89 1.32
N LEU A 712 -8.15 -31.95 0.79
CA LEU A 712 -8.08 -32.22 -0.65
C LEU A 712 -9.48 -32.44 -1.24
N THR A 713 -10.32 -33.24 -0.57
CA THR A 713 -11.68 -33.54 -1.07
C THR A 713 -12.55 -32.29 -1.07
N GLU A 714 -12.46 -31.47 -0.03
CA GLU A 714 -13.20 -30.20 0.02
C GLU A 714 -12.70 -29.21 -1.03
N TRP A 715 -11.39 -29.12 -1.25
CA TRP A 715 -10.81 -28.28 -2.31
C TRP A 715 -11.30 -28.69 -3.71
N ILE A 716 -11.35 -30.00 -3.99
CA ILE A 716 -11.86 -30.51 -5.27
C ILE A 716 -13.37 -30.23 -5.43
N ASN A 717 -14.16 -30.39 -4.37
CA ASN A 717 -15.61 -30.28 -4.44
C ASN A 717 -16.12 -28.83 -4.49
N THR A 718 -15.39 -27.89 -3.86
CA THR A 718 -15.84 -26.51 -3.65
C THR A 718 -15.10 -25.48 -4.49
N SER A 719 -14.00 -25.89 -5.14
CA SER A 719 -13.11 -25.01 -5.91
C SER A 719 -12.66 -25.70 -7.21
N ALA A 720 -11.75 -25.08 -7.95
CA ALA A 720 -11.12 -25.69 -9.13
C ALA A 720 -9.97 -26.66 -8.75
N GLY A 721 -10.18 -27.50 -7.73
CA GLY A 721 -9.13 -28.37 -7.20
C GLY A 721 -8.78 -29.54 -8.11
N THR A 722 -7.48 -29.78 -8.31
CA THR A 722 -6.98 -30.88 -9.15
C THR A 722 -5.67 -31.44 -8.61
N GLY A 723 -5.55 -32.78 -8.61
CA GLY A 723 -4.33 -33.48 -8.20
C GLY A 723 -4.43 -34.03 -6.78
N ASP A 724 -3.31 -34.00 -6.05
CA ASP A 724 -3.19 -34.53 -4.70
C ASP A 724 -2.93 -33.43 -3.65
N PHE A 725 -2.65 -33.83 -2.41
CA PHE A 725 -2.33 -32.89 -1.33
C PHE A 725 -1.04 -32.10 -1.58
N ASN A 726 -0.06 -32.65 -2.31
CA ASN A 726 1.13 -31.89 -2.70
C ASN A 726 0.80 -30.82 -3.76
N ASN A 727 -0.15 -31.09 -4.66
CA ASN A 727 -0.67 -30.08 -5.58
C ASN A 727 -1.35 -28.93 -4.83
N LEU A 728 -2.17 -29.24 -3.82
CA LEU A 728 -2.78 -28.24 -2.93
C LEU A 728 -1.69 -27.42 -2.20
N LEU A 729 -0.73 -28.09 -1.56
CA LEU A 729 0.37 -27.44 -0.86
C LEU A 729 1.25 -26.60 -1.78
N LYS A 730 1.44 -27.00 -3.04
CA LYS A 730 2.16 -26.18 -4.04
C LYS A 730 1.47 -24.84 -4.28
N ILE A 731 0.14 -24.82 -4.39
CA ILE A 731 -0.63 -23.58 -4.58
C ILE A 731 -0.58 -22.70 -3.32
N GLU A 732 -0.71 -23.33 -2.14
CA GLU A 732 -0.55 -22.64 -0.86
C GLU A 732 0.85 -22.02 -0.73
N LYS A 733 1.90 -22.75 -1.12
CA LYS A 733 3.27 -22.26 -1.17
C LYS A 733 3.41 -21.02 -2.04
N GLU A 734 2.97 -21.10 -3.29
CA GLU A 734 3.14 -20.01 -4.27
C GLU A 734 2.37 -18.75 -3.86
N SER A 735 1.13 -18.90 -3.41
CA SER A 735 0.30 -17.77 -2.98
C SER A 735 0.78 -17.14 -1.67
N THR A 736 1.12 -17.95 -0.67
CA THR A 736 1.56 -17.48 0.65
C THR A 736 2.94 -16.83 0.58
N VAL A 737 3.90 -17.48 -0.08
CA VAL A 737 5.26 -16.90 -0.20
C VAL A 737 5.21 -15.62 -1.02
N ARG A 738 4.35 -15.51 -2.05
CA ARG A 738 4.10 -14.24 -2.74
C ARG A 738 3.60 -13.15 -1.79
N ASN A 739 2.60 -13.44 -0.95
CA ASN A 739 2.10 -12.48 0.05
C ASN A 739 3.21 -12.03 1.00
N MET A 740 4.06 -12.97 1.47
CA MET A 740 5.20 -12.67 2.35
C MET A 740 6.27 -11.83 1.65
N LEU A 741 6.58 -12.10 0.38
CA LEU A 741 7.49 -11.29 -0.44
C LEU A 741 6.92 -9.88 -0.71
N ALA A 742 5.59 -9.75 -0.77
CA ALA A 742 4.90 -8.45 -0.86
C ALA A 742 4.72 -7.76 0.51
N PHE A 743 5.30 -8.30 1.58
CA PHE A 743 5.23 -7.81 2.97
C PHE A 743 3.81 -7.63 3.51
N MET A 744 2.85 -8.38 2.97
CA MET A 744 1.49 -8.44 3.51
C MET A 744 1.56 -9.18 4.85
N SER A 745 1.35 -8.43 5.94
CA SER A 745 1.58 -8.89 7.33
C SER A 745 0.34 -9.52 7.97
N ASP A 746 -0.69 -9.72 7.16
CA ASP A 746 -1.98 -10.29 7.49
C ASP A 746 -1.79 -11.70 8.11
N PRO A 747 -2.45 -12.04 9.22
CA PRO A 747 -2.46 -13.40 9.74
C PRO A 747 -3.13 -14.40 8.79
N TYR A 748 -2.93 -15.68 9.05
CA TYR A 748 -3.54 -16.81 8.35
C TYR A 748 -4.49 -17.54 9.28
N MET A 749 -5.70 -17.80 8.77
CA MET A 749 -6.77 -18.48 9.47
C MET A 749 -6.62 -20.01 9.39
N PHE A 750 -6.64 -20.64 10.55
CA PHE A 750 -6.76 -22.09 10.76
C PHE A 750 -7.70 -22.35 11.94
N HIS A 751 -8.04 -23.61 12.18
CA HIS A 751 -8.95 -24.02 13.24
C HIS A 751 -8.40 -25.24 13.99
N GLN A 752 -8.95 -25.51 15.18
CA GLN A 752 -8.44 -26.56 16.06
C GLN A 752 -8.29 -27.93 15.37
N ALA A 753 -9.23 -28.31 14.49
CA ALA A 753 -9.17 -29.59 13.78
C ALA A 753 -7.90 -29.71 12.91
N ASN A 754 -7.37 -28.59 12.40
CA ASN A 754 -6.15 -28.57 11.59
C ASN A 754 -4.89 -28.88 12.40
N MET A 755 -4.95 -28.80 13.74
CA MET A 755 -3.90 -29.22 14.67
C MET A 755 -3.99 -30.70 15.05
N TYR A 756 -4.94 -31.46 14.51
CA TYR A 756 -5.01 -32.89 14.79
C TYR A 756 -3.77 -33.63 14.27
N THR A 757 -3.11 -34.41 15.13
CA THR A 757 -1.94 -35.23 14.77
C THR A 757 -2.18 -36.70 15.04
N THR A 758 -2.83 -37.03 16.16
CA THR A 758 -2.83 -38.38 16.75
C THR A 758 -3.30 -39.47 15.78
N GLY A 759 -4.30 -39.18 14.95
CA GLY A 759 -4.83 -40.12 13.94
C GLY A 759 -4.30 -39.94 12.51
N ASN A 760 -3.40 -38.98 12.26
CA ASN A 760 -2.87 -38.72 10.91
C ASN A 760 -1.72 -39.66 10.54
N ASP A 761 -1.54 -39.91 9.24
CA ASP A 761 -0.40 -40.67 8.74
C ASP A 761 0.92 -39.89 8.87
N ILE A 762 2.04 -40.61 8.79
CA ILE A 762 3.37 -39.99 8.68
C ILE A 762 3.48 -39.40 7.27
N LEU A 763 3.83 -38.11 7.20
CA LEU A 763 4.05 -37.38 5.96
C LEU A 763 5.49 -36.89 5.90
N THR A 764 6.00 -36.76 4.67
CA THR A 764 7.27 -36.10 4.39
C THR A 764 6.99 -34.77 3.71
N ILE A 765 7.33 -33.66 4.38
CA ILE A 765 7.26 -32.30 3.84
C ILE A 765 8.66 -31.71 3.82
N GLY A 766 9.21 -31.59 2.61
CA GLY A 766 10.59 -31.19 2.41
C GLY A 766 11.57 -32.11 3.14
N ASP A 767 12.35 -31.57 4.07
CA ASP A 767 13.33 -32.33 4.86
C ASP A 767 12.77 -32.97 6.14
N GLN A 768 11.47 -32.80 6.42
CA GLN A 768 10.83 -33.31 7.65
C GLN A 768 9.95 -34.52 7.36
N THR A 769 10.16 -35.61 8.10
CA THR A 769 9.29 -36.80 8.08
C THR A 769 8.78 -37.09 9.47
N ARG A 770 7.47 -36.89 9.69
CA ARG A 770 6.81 -37.11 10.98
C ARG A 770 5.31 -37.22 10.80
N ARG A 771 4.60 -37.54 11.89
CA ARG A 771 3.15 -37.38 11.95
C ARG A 771 2.84 -35.88 11.94
N MET A 772 2.34 -35.38 10.81
CA MET A 772 2.06 -33.97 10.59
C MET A 772 0.58 -33.67 10.79
N SER A 773 0.28 -32.55 11.45
CA SER A 773 -1.03 -31.91 11.31
C SER A 773 -1.10 -31.13 10.00
N LEU A 774 -2.29 -30.67 9.61
CA LEU A 774 -2.44 -29.85 8.40
C LEU A 774 -1.71 -28.50 8.54
N VAL A 775 -1.80 -27.86 9.70
CA VAL A 775 -1.09 -26.58 9.95
C VAL A 775 0.43 -26.78 9.97
N MET A 776 0.93 -27.91 10.47
CA MET A 776 2.36 -28.24 10.38
C MET A 776 2.79 -28.40 8.92
N ALA A 777 2.06 -29.19 8.13
CA ALA A 777 2.41 -29.45 6.73
C ALA A 777 2.39 -28.17 5.88
N TRP A 778 1.40 -27.31 6.09
CA TRP A 778 1.31 -26.00 5.44
C TRP A 778 2.48 -25.09 5.85
N THR A 779 2.75 -24.96 7.15
CA THR A 779 3.79 -24.06 7.67
C THR A 779 5.18 -24.51 7.22
N GLU A 780 5.48 -25.81 7.25
CA GLU A 780 6.72 -26.37 6.69
C GLU A 780 6.84 -25.99 5.21
N THR A 781 5.80 -26.24 4.42
CA THR A 781 5.83 -25.94 2.98
C THR A 781 6.16 -24.48 2.70
N VAL A 782 5.55 -23.54 3.43
CA VAL A 782 5.73 -22.09 3.26
C VAL A 782 7.09 -21.63 3.76
N ALA A 783 7.45 -21.98 5.00
CA ALA A 783 8.69 -21.53 5.63
C ALA A 783 9.91 -22.05 4.86
N GLN A 784 9.91 -23.32 4.48
CA GLN A 784 10.99 -23.94 3.71
C GLN A 784 11.22 -23.26 2.37
N GLU A 785 10.16 -22.89 1.66
CA GLU A 785 10.31 -22.17 0.39
C GLU A 785 10.88 -20.77 0.59
N LEU A 786 10.39 -20.04 1.60
CA LEU A 786 10.87 -18.68 1.86
C LEU A 786 12.35 -18.66 2.22
N TYR A 787 12.83 -19.56 3.11
CA TYR A 787 14.25 -19.61 3.46
C TYR A 787 15.12 -20.31 2.41
N ARG A 788 14.51 -21.02 1.45
CA ARG A 788 15.24 -21.53 0.27
C ARG A 788 15.63 -20.40 -0.67
N ILE A 789 14.80 -19.36 -0.79
CA ILE A 789 14.99 -18.26 -1.76
C ILE A 789 15.46 -16.94 -1.12
N THR A 790 15.39 -16.83 0.21
CA THR A 790 15.83 -15.67 0.99
C THR A 790 16.59 -16.08 2.26
N THR A 791 17.19 -15.09 2.92
CA THR A 791 17.86 -15.24 4.24
C THR A 791 17.10 -14.52 5.35
N TRP A 792 15.81 -14.25 5.13
CA TRP A 792 15.05 -13.32 5.96
C TRP A 792 14.54 -13.98 7.25
N PRO A 793 14.64 -13.31 8.40
CA PRO A 793 14.00 -13.78 9.61
C PRO A 793 12.47 -13.73 9.48
N VAL A 794 11.78 -14.73 10.03
CA VAL A 794 10.31 -14.82 10.09
C VAL A 794 9.87 -14.78 11.55
N ARG A 795 8.96 -13.87 11.89
CA ARG A 795 8.49 -13.73 13.28
C ARG A 795 6.97 -13.85 13.37
N THR A 796 6.47 -14.25 14.52
CA THR A 796 5.05 -14.17 14.87
C THR A 796 4.82 -13.04 15.87
N GLN A 797 3.69 -12.35 15.72
CA GLN A 797 3.15 -11.31 16.57
C GLN A 797 1.81 -11.75 17.14
N THR A 798 1.50 -11.28 18.35
CA THR A 798 0.13 -11.34 18.88
C THR A 798 -0.79 -10.47 18.04
N GLN A 799 -2.09 -10.76 18.04
CA GLN A 799 -3.06 -9.89 17.35
C GLN A 799 -3.02 -8.43 17.84
N ALA A 800 -2.74 -8.19 19.13
CA ALA A 800 -2.53 -6.85 19.66
C ALA A 800 -1.34 -6.13 19.00
N GLU A 801 -0.21 -6.82 18.86
CA GLU A 801 0.97 -6.29 18.16
C GLU A 801 0.70 -6.07 16.67
N MET A 802 -0.06 -6.96 16.03
CA MET A 802 -0.50 -6.78 14.63
C MET A 802 -1.37 -5.54 14.46
N ALA A 803 -2.34 -5.30 15.35
CA ALA A 803 -3.18 -4.10 15.33
C ALA A 803 -2.33 -2.83 15.34
N LEU A 804 -1.35 -2.79 16.25
CA LEU A 804 -0.40 -1.68 16.35
C LEU A 804 0.48 -1.56 15.10
N TYR A 805 0.93 -2.68 14.52
CA TYR A 805 1.72 -2.68 13.28
C TYR A 805 0.95 -2.07 12.11
N PHE A 806 -0.30 -2.49 11.90
CA PHE A 806 -1.18 -1.98 10.84
C PHE A 806 -1.54 -0.51 11.04
N LEU A 807 -1.88 -0.10 12.27
CA LEU A 807 -2.15 1.30 12.60
C LEU A 807 -0.91 2.18 12.42
N ALA A 808 0.26 1.72 12.85
CA ALA A 808 1.52 2.44 12.67
C ALA A 808 1.89 2.57 11.19
N ARG A 809 1.65 1.53 10.38
CA ARG A 809 1.82 1.60 8.93
C ARG A 809 0.95 2.68 8.32
N LYS A 810 -0.36 2.70 8.63
CA LYS A 810 -1.26 3.74 8.15
C LYS A 810 -0.82 5.14 8.60
N ALA A 811 -0.48 5.29 9.88
CA ALA A 811 -0.06 6.57 10.44
C ALA A 811 1.21 7.11 9.78
N VAL A 812 2.19 6.26 9.47
CA VAL A 812 3.38 6.66 8.71
C VAL A 812 3.00 7.08 7.30
N ASP A 813 2.19 6.30 6.58
CA ASP A 813 1.79 6.62 5.21
C ASP A 813 1.03 7.97 5.14
N ASP A 814 0.13 8.24 6.09
CA ASP A 814 -0.60 9.52 6.20
C ASP A 814 0.33 10.74 6.40
N CYS A 815 1.54 10.53 6.96
CA CYS A 815 2.54 11.58 7.13
C CYS A 815 3.35 11.89 5.85
N THR A 816 3.19 11.08 4.80
CA THR A 816 3.93 11.15 3.52
C THR A 816 5.44 11.33 3.74
N PRO A 817 6.11 10.33 4.33
CA PRO A 817 7.51 10.45 4.71
C PRO A 817 8.38 10.53 3.46
N ASN A 818 9.48 11.27 3.56
CA ASN A 818 10.49 11.34 2.50
C ASN A 818 11.90 11.32 3.12
N MET A 819 12.88 11.13 2.26
CA MET A 819 14.29 11.13 2.65
C MET A 819 15.13 11.67 1.50
N SER A 820 16.21 12.40 1.81
CA SER A 820 17.21 12.81 0.82
C SER A 820 18.59 12.29 1.20
N TYR A 821 19.34 11.81 0.21
CA TYR A 821 20.74 11.44 0.34
C TYR A 821 21.63 12.68 0.36
N VAL A 822 22.58 12.73 1.28
CA VAL A 822 23.66 13.72 1.26
C VAL A 822 24.95 13.02 0.82
N TRP A 823 25.47 13.46 -0.32
CA TRP A 823 26.69 12.90 -0.90
C TRP A 823 27.94 13.57 -0.34
N SER A 824 29.04 12.81 -0.29
CA SER A 824 30.36 13.38 -0.08
C SER A 824 30.69 14.38 -1.18
N GLN A 825 31.59 15.32 -0.88
CA GLN A 825 31.98 16.40 -1.79
C GLN A 825 32.55 15.90 -3.13
N ASP A 826 33.18 14.72 -3.12
CA ASP A 826 33.69 14.04 -4.32
C ASP A 826 32.63 13.21 -5.07
N GLY A 827 31.39 13.18 -4.57
CA GLY A 827 30.28 12.40 -5.12
C GLY A 827 30.45 10.88 -4.99
N LYS A 828 31.47 10.38 -4.29
CA LYS A 828 31.78 8.93 -4.28
C LYS A 828 31.02 8.14 -3.22
N SER A 829 30.37 8.80 -2.27
CA SER A 829 29.66 8.10 -1.19
C SER A 829 28.51 8.89 -0.58
N ILE A 830 27.46 8.20 -0.15
CA ILE A 830 26.42 8.75 0.72
C ILE A 830 26.98 8.75 2.14
N ILE A 831 26.95 9.91 2.79
CA ILE A 831 27.51 10.11 4.14
C ILE A 831 26.44 10.31 5.20
N SER A 832 25.28 10.83 4.82
CA SER A 832 24.12 10.97 5.68
C SER A 832 22.83 10.95 4.87
N VAL A 833 21.72 10.80 5.57
CA VAL A 833 20.38 10.97 5.02
C VAL A 833 19.59 11.96 5.87
N VAL A 834 18.74 12.76 5.24
CA VAL A 834 17.83 13.69 5.91
C VAL A 834 16.42 13.13 5.78
N VAL A 835 15.74 12.92 6.90
CA VAL A 835 14.40 12.34 6.97
C VAL A 835 13.39 13.45 7.23
N THR A 836 12.33 13.48 6.44
CA THR A 836 11.27 14.48 6.49
C THR A 836 9.90 13.82 6.38
N ALA A 837 8.87 14.61 6.68
CA ALA A 837 7.45 14.30 6.49
C ALA A 837 6.68 15.62 6.39
N ASN A 838 5.37 15.55 6.14
CA ASN A 838 4.53 16.75 6.20
C ASN A 838 4.65 17.44 7.57
N GLY A 839 5.05 18.71 7.57
CA GLY A 839 5.31 19.48 8.80
C GLY A 839 6.48 18.98 9.65
N ASN A 840 7.27 18.02 9.15
CA ASN A 840 8.31 17.31 9.91
C ASN A 840 7.79 16.75 11.24
N THR A 841 6.58 16.22 11.24
CA THR A 841 5.97 15.56 12.39
C THR A 841 5.29 14.29 11.94
N CYS A 842 5.32 13.24 12.77
CA CYS A 842 4.50 12.07 12.54
C CYS A 842 4.14 11.40 13.87
N ALA A 843 2.91 10.89 13.98
CA ALA A 843 2.45 10.21 15.18
C ALA A 843 3.14 8.85 15.41
N SER A 844 3.72 8.27 14.35
CA SER A 844 4.50 7.04 14.40
C SER A 844 5.92 7.29 13.89
N PRO A 845 6.95 6.62 14.47
CA PRO A 845 8.32 6.73 13.97
C PRO A 845 8.43 6.27 12.51
N ILE A 846 9.19 7.02 11.71
CA ILE A 846 9.44 6.74 10.30
C ILE A 846 10.57 5.72 10.19
N PRO A 847 10.36 4.56 9.54
CA PRO A 847 11.42 3.58 9.34
C PRO A 847 12.41 4.06 8.28
N VAL A 848 13.71 3.94 8.57
CA VAL A 848 14.79 4.16 7.61
C VAL A 848 15.70 2.95 7.62
N THR A 849 15.78 2.25 6.49
CA THR A 849 16.66 1.11 6.30
C THR A 849 18.04 1.59 5.84
N ILE A 850 19.10 1.01 6.42
CA ILE A 850 20.50 1.20 5.98
C ILE A 850 21.12 -0.17 5.66
N PRO A 851 22.14 -0.25 4.78
CA PRO A 851 22.64 -1.54 4.32
C PRO A 851 23.46 -2.29 5.38
N ALA A 852 24.14 -1.56 6.29
CA ALA A 852 24.91 -2.10 7.39
C ALA A 852 25.34 -0.98 8.35
N GLY A 853 25.85 -1.35 9.52
CA GLY A 853 26.46 -0.43 10.48
C GLY A 853 25.44 0.28 11.36
N ASN A 854 25.88 1.39 11.97
CA ASN A 854 25.09 2.21 12.87
C ASN A 854 24.99 3.65 12.33
N VAL A 855 24.16 4.46 12.97
CA VAL A 855 24.05 5.89 12.66
C VAL A 855 24.18 6.73 13.93
N THR A 856 24.49 8.00 13.75
CA THR A 856 24.23 9.04 14.75
C THR A 856 23.17 9.98 14.21
N ALA A 857 22.35 10.57 15.08
CA ALA A 857 21.29 11.48 14.68
C ALA A 857 21.57 12.92 15.15
N SER A 858 21.16 13.89 14.32
CA SER A 858 21.01 15.29 14.70
C SER A 858 19.62 15.79 14.30
N GLY A 859 19.07 16.74 15.06
CA GLY A 859 17.71 17.26 14.84
C GLY A 859 16.58 16.38 15.38
N GLY A 860 16.87 15.22 15.99
CA GLY A 860 15.87 14.34 16.61
C GLY A 860 16.46 13.05 17.20
N THR A 861 15.61 12.05 17.43
CA THR A 861 15.97 10.76 18.03
C THR A 861 15.55 9.58 17.15
N PHE A 862 16.16 8.42 17.38
CA PHE A 862 15.79 7.17 16.74
C PHE A 862 16.00 5.99 17.69
N THR A 863 15.35 4.87 17.40
CA THR A 863 15.70 3.55 17.94
C THR A 863 16.18 2.64 16.81
N SER A 864 17.03 1.67 17.13
CA SER A 864 17.58 0.72 16.16
C SER A 864 16.92 -0.65 16.31
N ASP A 865 16.53 -1.25 15.20
CA ASP A 865 15.99 -2.59 15.08
C ASP A 865 16.91 -3.43 14.18
N VAL A 866 17.50 -4.47 14.75
CA VAL A 866 18.45 -5.38 14.09
C VAL A 866 18.06 -6.81 14.41
N VAL A 867 17.63 -7.56 13.39
CA VAL A 867 17.17 -8.94 13.53
C VAL A 867 17.87 -9.83 12.51
N GLY A 868 18.66 -10.80 12.98
CA GLY A 868 19.31 -11.76 12.09
C GLY A 868 20.21 -11.10 11.04
N LYS A 869 19.97 -11.43 9.76
CA LYS A 869 20.62 -10.84 8.58
C LYS A 869 19.78 -9.75 7.91
N GLU A 870 18.69 -9.31 8.54
CA GLU A 870 17.92 -8.17 8.08
C GLU A 870 18.79 -6.89 8.14
N PRO A 871 18.76 -6.03 7.11
CA PRO A 871 19.42 -4.73 7.19
C PRO A 871 18.90 -3.93 8.39
N PRO A 872 19.76 -3.18 9.12
CA PRO A 872 19.31 -2.37 10.25
C PRO A 872 18.21 -1.36 9.85
N ILE A 873 17.17 -1.26 10.69
CA ILE A 873 16.09 -0.27 10.54
C ILE A 873 16.17 0.72 11.68
N MET A 874 16.28 2.00 11.35
CA MET A 874 16.21 3.11 12.29
C MET A 874 14.77 3.64 12.33
N TRP A 875 14.14 3.59 13.49
CA TRP A 875 12.80 4.15 13.72
C TRP A 875 12.93 5.60 14.17
N VAL A 876 12.84 6.53 13.21
CA VAL A 876 13.13 7.96 13.40
C VAL A 876 11.90 8.70 13.91
N THR A 877 12.04 9.43 15.01
CA THR A 877 10.96 10.27 15.55
C THR A 877 11.13 11.71 15.07
N LEU A 878 10.13 12.25 14.39
CA LEU A 878 10.11 13.64 13.92
C LEU A 878 9.28 14.54 14.85
N ASN A 879 9.85 15.67 15.28
CA ASN A 879 9.25 16.60 16.26
C ASN A 879 9.24 18.06 15.77
N GLY A 880 8.84 18.30 14.53
CA GLY A 880 8.74 19.63 13.90
C GLY A 880 10.00 20.09 13.17
N SER A 881 11.05 19.27 13.12
CA SER A 881 12.29 19.51 12.37
C SER A 881 12.75 18.25 11.65
N PRO A 882 13.41 18.36 10.49
CA PRO A 882 14.04 17.22 9.83
C PRO A 882 15.09 16.55 10.73
N VAL A 883 15.25 15.23 10.58
CA VAL A 883 16.29 14.47 11.29
C VAL A 883 17.35 14.01 10.32
N THR A 884 18.61 14.31 10.62
CA THR A 884 19.75 13.84 9.83
C THR A 884 20.38 12.63 10.50
N LEU A 885 20.43 11.51 9.79
CA LEU A 885 21.16 10.32 10.21
C LEU A 885 22.52 10.30 9.51
N THR A 886 23.61 10.44 10.26
CA THR A 886 24.98 10.30 9.76
C THR A 886 25.40 8.85 9.79
N LEU A 887 25.81 8.30 8.65
CA LEU A 887 26.17 6.90 8.50
C LEU A 887 27.58 6.65 9.06
N SER A 888 27.73 5.71 9.99
CA SER A 888 29.06 5.31 10.48
C SER A 888 29.89 4.67 9.36
N THR A 889 29.21 3.96 8.46
CA THR A 889 29.76 3.33 7.27
C THR A 889 29.17 4.01 6.05
N LYS A 890 29.99 4.80 5.35
CA LYS A 890 29.59 5.49 4.12
C LYS A 890 29.21 4.47 3.04
N VAL A 891 28.19 4.79 2.24
CA VAL A 891 27.70 3.91 1.17
C VAL A 891 28.26 4.38 -0.17
N ALA A 892 29.05 3.56 -0.84
CA ALA A 892 29.73 3.94 -2.09
C ALA A 892 28.75 4.18 -3.27
N ALA A 893 29.11 5.10 -4.15
CA ALA A 893 28.36 5.40 -5.39
C ALA A 893 28.32 4.19 -6.32
N SER A 894 29.46 3.55 -6.56
CA SER A 894 29.61 2.37 -7.42
C SER A 894 29.86 1.11 -6.59
N SER A 895 29.23 -0.01 -6.96
CA SER A 895 29.65 -1.32 -6.44
C SER A 895 30.90 -1.79 -7.20
N ASN A 896 32.07 -1.22 -6.90
CA ASN A 896 33.32 -1.80 -7.41
C ASN A 896 33.57 -3.12 -6.68
N SER A 897 33.30 -4.22 -7.37
CA SER A 897 33.81 -5.55 -7.00
C SER A 897 35.31 -5.60 -7.29
N THR A 898 36.12 -4.99 -6.43
CA THR A 898 37.57 -5.26 -6.38
C THR A 898 38.00 -5.41 -4.94
N THR A 899 37.48 -6.44 -4.28
CA THR A 899 38.18 -7.18 -3.22
C THR A 899 37.75 -8.64 -3.31
N SER A 900 38.45 -9.42 -4.14
CA SER A 900 38.60 -10.86 -3.89
C SER A 900 39.64 -11.01 -2.77
N PRO A 901 39.53 -12.01 -1.88
CA PRO A 901 40.74 -12.54 -1.24
C PRO A 901 41.69 -13.12 -2.29
#